data_AF-A0A7J9CZ02-F1
#
_entry.id   AF-A0A7J9CZ02-F1
#
_cell.length_a   1.000
_cell.length_b   1.000
_cell.length_c   1.000
_cell.angle_alpha   90.00
_cell.angle_beta   90.00
_cell.angle_gamma   90.00
#
_symmetry.space_group_name_H-M   'P 1'
#
loop_
_entity.id
_entity.type
_entity.pdbx_description
1 polymer ?
#
loop_
_entity_poly.entity_id
_entity_poly.type
_entity_poly.pdbx_seq_one_letter_code
_entity_poly.pdbx_strand_id
1 'polypeptide(L)'
;YLDLSYANLSKATDWLQVTFKHPSLFELHLSYCGLEDDPSSINVNSSKSLVVLNLSWNRFSSVPKSIFSFHGLVSIDLSHNSLDGPIPDYFRNTSFLEVLDLSSNSLDSSIPNSLYSLNRIQFLTLSDNQLQGTISSAIGNLSSVTHLHLSNNYMLEGRLPTSLEYLCKLKEMDLSHNKIEGGISEILQSLSRCCLSSLESLSMANNQLSGHLTDQLGQFKNLAYLSLARNKIFGPIPLSIGKLSSLELIDVSENQLNGTFPISFAQLGSLETLNFGYNLLEGVVLESHFSNLTRLTTLRASHNMLRFEPNSSWIPPFQCRIIELIYWNLGPKFPHWLKFQKNLSELDISHTGISDVMPTWFFNISTESLNLSSNQLTGEVSYLNVRDIVDLSSNHFTGPLPRVLSTLRILFLSNNSFSGSLSELICNPSLTGMLALDIERNLLIGEIPDCWNHWEILGYLNLGNNNLTGKIPPSLGLEFLFMLNLRNNSMFGELPSTLRNSSGLIILDLSENHFSGNVPAWIGDKFSNLVVLSLRSNNFDGHIPHKICDLQYLQNLDLAHNNISGVIPKCFNNLSAMATKNKTNNEVFAPLVINFPFTFKALLVLKGREDEYGSTLGLVISMDLSVNSLTGEIPKEIGSL
;
A
#
# COMPACT_ATOMS: atom_id res chain seq x y z
N TYR A 1 40.74 -5.65 -19.52
CA TYR A 1 39.29 -5.80 -19.32
C TYR A 1 39.02 -7.27 -19.10
N LEU A 2 38.36 -7.62 -17.99
CA LEU A 2 37.91 -8.97 -17.69
C LEU A 2 36.51 -8.87 -17.10
N ASP A 3 35.56 -9.58 -17.68
CA ASP A 3 34.19 -9.70 -17.17
C ASP A 3 33.87 -11.18 -17.00
N LEU A 4 33.51 -11.55 -15.77
CA LEU A 4 33.12 -12.89 -15.36
C LEU A 4 31.76 -12.85 -14.64
N SER A 5 30.98 -11.79 -14.83
CA SER A 5 29.69 -11.64 -14.16
C SER A 5 28.79 -12.86 -14.44
N TYR A 6 28.01 -13.29 -13.45
CA TYR A 6 27.19 -14.52 -13.44
C TYR A 6 27.96 -15.85 -13.48
N ALA A 7 29.29 -15.86 -13.51
CA ALA A 7 30.06 -17.09 -13.36
C ALA A 7 29.99 -17.58 -11.91
N ASN A 8 29.75 -18.87 -11.69
CA ASN A 8 29.78 -19.43 -10.35
C ASN A 8 31.23 -19.56 -9.84
N LEU A 9 31.66 -18.55 -9.09
CA LEU A 9 32.99 -18.47 -8.48
C LEU A 9 32.95 -18.66 -6.95
N SER A 10 31.86 -19.21 -6.40
CA SER A 10 31.70 -19.47 -4.96
C SER A 10 32.79 -20.36 -4.33
N LYS A 11 33.57 -21.08 -5.15
CA LYS A 11 34.71 -21.90 -4.71
C LYS A 11 36.06 -21.20 -4.84
N ALA A 12 36.11 -20.00 -5.43
CA ALA A 12 37.35 -19.27 -5.67
C ALA A 12 37.75 -18.47 -4.43
N THR A 13 38.41 -19.14 -3.47
CA THR A 13 38.81 -18.52 -2.19
C THR A 13 40.03 -17.61 -2.28
N ASP A 14 40.75 -17.61 -3.41
CA ASP A 14 41.95 -16.81 -3.69
C ASP A 14 41.76 -15.87 -4.89
N TRP A 15 40.51 -15.58 -5.24
CA TRP A 15 40.15 -14.81 -6.44
C TRP A 15 40.87 -13.45 -6.49
N LEU A 16 41.05 -12.83 -5.31
CA LEU A 16 41.67 -11.53 -5.16
C LEU A 16 43.17 -11.59 -5.49
N GLN A 17 43.86 -12.68 -5.11
CA GLN A 17 45.25 -12.91 -5.51
C GLN A 17 45.39 -13.22 -7.00
N VAL A 18 44.50 -14.05 -7.55
CA VAL A 18 44.57 -14.52 -8.94
C VAL A 18 44.33 -13.37 -9.90
N THR A 19 43.27 -12.59 -9.67
CA THR A 19 42.88 -11.48 -10.54
C THR A 19 43.90 -10.33 -10.50
N PHE A 20 44.49 -10.05 -9.34
CA PHE A 20 45.42 -8.92 -9.18
C PHE A 20 46.87 -9.20 -9.60
N LYS A 21 47.25 -10.47 -9.84
CA LYS A 21 48.54 -10.81 -10.49
C LYS A 21 48.65 -10.31 -11.92
N HIS A 22 47.54 -9.89 -12.56
CA HIS A 22 47.53 -9.48 -13.96
C HIS A 22 47.91 -7.99 -14.11
N PRO A 23 49.14 -7.65 -14.56
CA PRO A 23 49.67 -6.29 -14.46
C PRO A 23 49.04 -5.27 -15.43
N SER A 24 48.25 -5.74 -16.39
CA SER A 24 47.56 -4.92 -17.40
C SER A 24 46.03 -4.93 -17.26
N LEU A 25 45.50 -5.46 -16.15
CA LEU A 25 44.06 -5.46 -15.91
C LEU A 25 43.59 -4.05 -15.56
N PHE A 26 42.71 -3.51 -16.41
CA PHE A 26 42.17 -2.14 -16.29
C PHE A 26 40.75 -2.10 -15.71
N GLU A 27 39.93 -3.08 -16.06
CA GLU A 27 38.58 -3.25 -15.52
C GLU A 27 38.37 -4.71 -15.16
N LEU A 28 37.73 -4.93 -14.02
CA LEU A 28 37.35 -6.24 -13.51
C LEU A 28 35.87 -6.21 -13.09
N HIS A 29 35.07 -7.06 -13.73
CA HIS A 29 33.66 -7.23 -13.43
C HIS A 29 33.40 -8.67 -12.96
N LEU A 30 32.88 -8.79 -11.73
CA LEU A 30 32.64 -10.04 -11.01
C LEU A 30 31.26 -10.01 -10.35
N SER A 31 30.28 -9.40 -11.00
CA SER A 31 28.93 -9.26 -10.44
C SER A 31 28.20 -10.62 -10.41
N TYR A 32 27.39 -10.88 -9.39
CA TYR A 32 26.60 -12.12 -9.29
C TYR A 32 27.45 -13.40 -9.38
N CYS A 33 28.63 -13.42 -8.75
CA CYS A 33 29.56 -14.56 -8.85
C CYS A 33 29.48 -15.53 -7.66
N GLY A 34 28.76 -15.15 -6.59
CA GLY A 34 28.72 -15.89 -5.34
C GLY A 34 30.03 -15.83 -4.56
N LEU A 35 30.84 -14.79 -4.79
CA LEU A 35 32.10 -14.56 -4.08
C LEU A 35 31.84 -14.21 -2.61
N GLU A 36 32.71 -14.67 -1.73
CA GLU A 36 32.74 -14.38 -0.30
C GLU A 36 34.06 -13.67 0.05
N ASP A 37 34.22 -13.26 1.30
CA ASP A 37 35.43 -12.55 1.75
C ASP A 37 36.70 -13.39 1.53
N ASP A 38 37.72 -12.78 0.94
CA ASP A 38 39.04 -13.38 0.78
C ASP A 38 39.92 -13.00 1.98
N PRO A 39 40.25 -13.95 2.88
CA PRO A 39 41.06 -13.67 4.08
C PRO A 39 42.55 -13.51 3.76
N SER A 40 42.96 -13.69 2.50
CA SER A 40 44.36 -13.73 2.14
C SER A 40 45.00 -12.33 2.14
N SER A 41 46.16 -12.22 2.79
CA SER A 41 46.94 -10.98 2.79
C SER A 41 47.56 -10.76 1.40
N ILE A 42 47.20 -9.68 0.71
CA ILE A 42 47.92 -9.29 -0.51
C ILE A 42 49.36 -8.92 -0.12
N ASN A 43 50.33 -9.69 -0.63
CA ASN A 43 51.72 -9.26 -0.63
C ASN A 43 51.93 -8.29 -1.80
N VAL A 44 52.24 -7.05 -1.48
CA VAL A 44 52.21 -5.87 -2.35
C VAL A 44 53.22 -6.02 -3.49
N ASN A 45 52.77 -6.48 -4.67
CA ASN A 45 53.43 -6.27 -5.97
C ASN A 45 52.46 -6.53 -7.15
N SER A 46 51.21 -6.11 -6.99
CA SER A 46 50.08 -6.40 -7.89
C SER A 46 49.53 -5.13 -8.55
N SER A 47 48.90 -5.30 -9.72
CA SER A 47 48.50 -4.29 -10.74
C SER A 47 48.25 -2.85 -10.25
N LYS A 48 49.05 -1.89 -10.73
CA LYS A 48 48.78 -0.44 -10.56
C LYS A 48 47.79 0.12 -11.60
N SER A 49 47.26 -0.71 -12.51
CA SER A 49 46.48 -0.25 -13.66
C SER A 49 44.97 -0.38 -13.51
N LEU A 50 44.46 -0.98 -12.43
CA LEU A 50 43.03 -1.19 -12.26
C LEU A 50 42.31 0.14 -12.00
N VAL A 51 41.25 0.39 -12.75
CA VAL A 51 40.45 1.63 -12.76
C VAL A 51 39.00 1.37 -12.40
N VAL A 52 38.42 0.25 -12.86
CA VAL A 52 37.04 -0.15 -12.55
C VAL A 52 37.03 -1.50 -11.86
N LEU A 53 36.30 -1.59 -10.75
CA LEU A 53 36.07 -2.83 -10.02
C LEU A 53 34.57 -2.96 -9.69
N ASN A 54 33.92 -3.97 -10.27
CA ASN A 54 32.54 -4.32 -9.98
C ASN A 54 32.48 -5.67 -9.26
N LEU A 55 31.97 -5.64 -8.04
CA LEU A 55 31.81 -6.78 -7.12
C LEU A 55 30.36 -6.88 -6.61
N SER A 56 29.39 -6.27 -7.30
CA SER A 56 28.00 -6.25 -6.86
C SER A 56 27.35 -7.64 -6.85
N TRP A 57 26.26 -7.79 -6.11
CA TRP A 57 25.48 -9.03 -6.05
C TRP A 57 26.30 -10.26 -5.62
N ASN A 58 27.20 -10.10 -4.65
CA ASN A 58 27.99 -11.20 -4.07
C ASN A 58 27.61 -11.40 -2.59
N ARG A 59 28.50 -12.00 -1.79
CA ARG A 59 28.27 -12.35 -0.38
C ARG A 59 29.37 -11.81 0.54
N PHE A 60 29.98 -10.67 0.19
CA PHE A 60 30.99 -10.04 1.03
C PHE A 60 30.36 -9.58 2.35
N SER A 61 31.00 -9.89 3.49
CA SER A 61 30.57 -9.41 4.82
C SER A 61 31.26 -8.12 5.24
N SER A 62 32.40 -7.78 4.62
CA SER A 62 33.10 -6.52 4.92
C SER A 62 33.74 -5.91 3.68
N VAL A 63 33.92 -4.59 3.68
CA VAL A 63 34.55 -3.90 2.54
C VAL A 63 36.03 -4.31 2.50
N PRO A 64 36.52 -4.98 1.43
CA PRO A 64 37.89 -5.49 1.43
C PRO A 64 38.92 -4.36 1.44
N LYS A 65 39.64 -4.21 2.56
CA LYS A 65 40.67 -3.17 2.75
C LYS A 65 41.72 -3.14 1.64
N SER A 66 42.03 -4.32 1.09
CA SER A 66 43.01 -4.52 0.04
C SER A 66 42.69 -3.76 -1.26
N ILE A 67 41.41 -3.51 -1.56
CA ILE A 67 40.98 -2.74 -2.73
C ILE A 67 41.48 -1.29 -2.67
N PHE A 68 41.56 -0.69 -1.47
CA PHE A 68 42.03 0.69 -1.33
C PHE A 68 43.56 0.84 -1.44
N SER A 69 44.30 -0.25 -1.70
CA SER A 69 45.71 -0.16 -2.08
C SER A 69 45.92 0.25 -3.56
N PHE A 70 44.85 0.20 -4.37
CA PHE A 70 44.88 0.61 -5.78
C PHE A 70 44.70 2.12 -5.90
N HIS A 71 45.80 2.82 -6.12
CA HIS A 71 45.82 4.28 -6.20
C HIS A 71 45.18 4.84 -7.48
N GLY A 72 44.86 3.99 -8.47
CA GLY A 72 44.28 4.38 -9.76
C GLY A 72 42.78 4.13 -9.91
N LEU A 73 42.10 3.60 -8.88
CA LEU A 73 40.67 3.29 -8.97
C LEU A 73 39.83 4.56 -9.15
N VAL A 74 38.92 4.47 -10.12
CA VAL A 74 37.94 5.51 -10.48
C VAL A 74 36.53 5.05 -10.15
N SER A 75 36.22 3.75 -10.28
CA SER A 75 34.89 3.21 -9.98
C SER A 75 34.99 1.95 -9.14
N ILE A 76 34.21 1.92 -8.05
CA ILE A 76 34.00 0.76 -7.19
C ILE A 76 32.50 0.55 -7.01
N ASP A 77 32.03 -0.64 -7.36
CA ASP A 77 30.67 -1.11 -7.09
C ASP A 77 30.72 -2.35 -6.18
N LEU A 78 30.16 -2.21 -4.98
CA LEU A 78 29.99 -3.25 -3.97
C LEU A 78 28.51 -3.39 -3.56
N SER A 79 27.59 -2.90 -4.40
CA SER A 79 26.15 -2.95 -4.11
C SER A 79 25.62 -4.38 -3.97
N HIS A 80 24.50 -4.54 -3.28
CA HIS A 80 23.81 -5.83 -3.14
C HIS A 80 24.72 -6.95 -2.59
N ASN A 81 25.43 -6.66 -1.50
CA ASN A 81 26.24 -7.64 -0.77
C ASN A 81 25.66 -7.86 0.64
N SER A 82 26.43 -8.45 1.55
CA SER A 82 26.07 -8.62 2.95
C SER A 82 27.00 -7.81 3.86
N LEU A 83 27.50 -6.66 3.38
CA LEU A 83 28.47 -5.85 4.12
C LEU A 83 27.86 -5.38 5.43
N ASP A 84 28.47 -5.72 6.56
CA ASP A 84 28.02 -5.35 7.90
C ASP A 84 29.02 -4.43 8.62
N GLY A 85 28.58 -3.86 9.73
CA GLY A 85 29.41 -2.99 10.55
C GLY A 85 29.69 -1.62 9.90
N PRO A 86 30.79 -0.95 10.30
CA PRO A 86 31.05 0.41 9.88
C PRO A 86 31.64 0.52 8.47
N ILE A 87 31.31 1.62 7.78
CA ILE A 87 32.05 2.04 6.59
C ILE A 87 33.51 2.30 7.01
N PRO A 88 34.51 1.62 6.41
CA PRO A 88 35.89 1.76 6.85
C PRO A 88 36.47 3.16 6.64
N ASP A 89 37.44 3.57 7.46
CA ASP A 89 38.02 4.90 7.42
C ASP A 89 39.17 5.06 6.40
N TYR A 90 39.44 4.04 5.57
CA TYR A 90 40.63 3.96 4.70
C TYR A 90 40.55 4.74 3.38
N PHE A 91 39.44 5.43 3.08
CA PHE A 91 39.21 6.18 1.82
C PHE A 91 40.20 7.33 1.57
N ARG A 92 40.96 7.77 2.58
CA ARG A 92 41.88 8.90 2.49
C ARG A 92 42.98 8.73 1.41
N ASN A 93 43.29 7.49 1.02
CA ASN A 93 44.36 7.20 0.05
C ASN A 93 43.88 7.04 -1.40
N THR A 94 42.57 7.03 -1.69
CA THR A 94 42.02 6.83 -3.05
C THR A 94 41.55 8.13 -3.68
N SER A 95 42.50 8.98 -4.09
CA SER A 95 42.23 10.35 -4.57
C SER A 95 41.61 10.45 -5.97
N PHE A 96 41.45 9.33 -6.69
CA PHE A 96 40.95 9.31 -8.07
C PHE A 96 39.51 8.80 -8.20
N LEU A 97 38.88 8.39 -7.10
CA LEU A 97 37.57 7.78 -7.13
C LEU A 97 36.50 8.80 -7.57
N GLU A 98 35.75 8.43 -8.61
CA GLU A 98 34.64 9.20 -9.19
C GLU A 98 33.30 8.51 -8.95
N VAL A 99 33.27 7.19 -8.80
CA VAL A 99 32.06 6.40 -8.53
C VAL A 99 32.29 5.48 -7.34
N LEU A 100 31.40 5.54 -6.36
CA LEU A 100 31.36 4.62 -5.23
C LEU A 100 29.91 4.21 -4.95
N ASP A 101 29.65 2.92 -5.11
CA ASP A 101 28.37 2.30 -4.77
C ASP A 101 28.54 1.27 -3.64
N LEU A 102 27.96 1.58 -2.48
CA LEU A 102 27.86 0.67 -1.33
C LEU A 102 26.39 0.34 -0.99
N SER A 103 25.46 0.59 -1.92
CA SER A 103 24.02 0.49 -1.65
C SER A 103 23.55 -0.96 -1.45
N SER A 104 22.37 -1.14 -0.85
CA SER A 104 21.77 -2.46 -0.61
C SER A 104 22.70 -3.39 0.17
N ASN A 105 23.11 -2.95 1.35
CA ASN A 105 23.99 -3.68 2.28
C ASN A 105 23.45 -3.57 3.73
N SER A 106 24.21 -3.99 4.73
CA SER A 106 23.85 -3.94 6.15
C SER A 106 24.77 -3.04 6.98
N LEU A 107 25.33 -1.98 6.37
CA LEU A 107 26.25 -1.05 7.05
C LEU A 107 25.49 -0.25 8.11
N ASP A 108 25.97 -0.24 9.36
CA ASP A 108 25.19 0.16 10.55
C ASP A 108 25.82 1.28 11.38
N SER A 109 26.81 2.00 10.83
CA SER A 109 27.52 3.09 11.51
C SER A 109 27.20 4.48 10.94
N SER A 110 27.83 5.50 11.50
CA SER A 110 27.86 6.83 10.89
C SER A 110 28.76 6.86 9.65
N ILE A 111 28.50 7.83 8.77
CA ILE A 111 29.34 8.09 7.58
C ILE A 111 30.67 8.68 8.06
N PRO A 112 31.82 8.01 7.81
CA PRO A 112 33.11 8.46 8.32
C PRO A 112 33.61 9.69 7.57
N ASN A 113 34.28 10.60 8.27
CA ASN A 113 34.80 11.84 7.67
C ASN A 113 35.83 11.61 6.54
N SER A 114 36.49 10.45 6.52
CA SER A 114 37.42 10.08 5.45
C SER A 114 36.72 9.94 4.10
N LEU A 115 35.45 9.55 4.07
CA LEU A 115 34.67 9.45 2.82
C LEU A 115 34.48 10.82 2.19
N TYR A 116 34.31 11.88 2.99
CA TYR A 116 34.24 13.25 2.49
C TYR A 116 35.57 13.81 1.95
N SER A 117 36.67 13.06 2.04
CA SER A 117 37.94 13.46 1.40
C SER A 117 37.99 13.17 -0.11
N LEU A 118 37.01 12.42 -0.63
CA LEU A 118 36.90 12.02 -2.03
C LEU A 118 36.37 13.17 -2.92
N ASN A 119 37.15 14.24 -3.06
CA ASN A 119 36.73 15.47 -3.76
C ASN A 119 36.50 15.33 -5.28
N ARG A 120 36.85 14.18 -5.87
CA ARG A 120 36.57 13.83 -7.27
C ARG A 120 35.31 13.00 -7.45
N ILE A 121 34.68 12.56 -6.37
CA ILE A 121 33.47 11.74 -6.44
C ILE A 121 32.39 12.49 -7.23
N GLN A 122 31.80 11.82 -8.20
CA GLN A 122 30.71 12.30 -9.05
C GLN A 122 29.42 11.54 -8.71
N PHE A 123 29.52 10.25 -8.42
CA PHE A 123 28.41 9.41 -8.02
C PHE A 123 28.72 8.73 -6.70
N LEU A 124 27.94 9.04 -5.67
CA LEU A 124 28.03 8.42 -4.36
C LEU A 124 26.64 7.91 -3.97
N THR A 125 26.50 6.60 -3.82
CA THR A 125 25.31 6.00 -3.24
C THR A 125 25.66 5.13 -2.03
N LEU A 126 24.96 5.40 -0.93
CA LEU A 126 24.95 4.61 0.29
C LEU A 126 23.51 4.18 0.65
N SER A 127 22.60 4.19 -0.34
CA SER A 127 21.19 3.88 -0.12
C SER A 127 20.96 2.46 0.38
N ASP A 128 19.82 2.21 1.02
CA ASP A 128 19.40 0.87 1.45
C ASP A 128 20.46 0.20 2.36
N ASN A 129 20.78 0.89 3.46
CA ASN A 129 21.67 0.44 4.52
C ASN A 129 21.04 0.76 5.90
N GLN A 130 21.79 0.57 6.98
CA GLN A 130 21.36 0.87 8.35
C GLN A 130 22.15 2.05 8.94
N LEU A 131 22.60 2.99 8.10
CA LEU A 131 23.45 4.09 8.53
C LEU A 131 22.75 4.98 9.56
N GLN A 132 23.53 5.46 10.51
CA GLN A 132 23.05 6.21 11.68
C GLN A 132 23.80 7.53 11.91
N GLY A 133 23.29 8.36 12.81
CA GLY A 133 23.90 9.64 13.15
C GLY A 133 23.60 10.72 12.12
N THR A 134 24.45 11.75 12.02
CA THR A 134 24.18 12.94 11.21
C THR A 134 25.07 13.05 9.97
N ILE A 135 24.61 13.80 8.97
CA ILE A 135 25.43 14.18 7.81
C ILE A 135 26.38 15.31 8.22
N SER A 136 27.69 15.03 8.19
CA SER A 136 28.73 15.97 8.59
C SER A 136 28.82 17.17 7.63
N SER A 137 29.20 18.35 8.16
CA SER A 137 29.50 19.53 7.33
C SER A 137 30.69 19.33 6.38
N ALA A 138 31.49 18.29 6.59
CA ALA A 138 32.53 17.89 5.66
C ALA A 138 31.98 17.46 4.29
N ILE A 139 30.67 17.19 4.16
CA ILE A 139 30.01 16.92 2.87
C ILE A 139 30.33 17.98 1.80
N GLY A 140 30.54 19.24 2.20
CA GLY A 140 30.92 20.33 1.29
C GLY A 140 32.24 20.11 0.55
N ASN A 141 33.09 19.18 1.00
CA ASN A 141 34.32 18.81 0.30
C ASN A 141 34.07 17.98 -0.97
N LEU A 142 32.89 17.39 -1.13
CA LEU A 142 32.50 16.59 -2.31
C LEU A 142 32.09 17.50 -3.49
N SER A 143 32.88 18.52 -3.80
CA SER A 143 32.53 19.58 -4.77
C SER A 143 32.36 19.10 -6.22
N SER A 144 32.79 17.87 -6.53
CA SER A 144 32.56 17.24 -7.85
C SER A 144 31.27 16.42 -7.94
N VAL A 145 30.57 16.22 -6.83
CA VAL A 145 29.42 15.31 -6.78
C VAL A 145 28.29 15.79 -7.67
N THR A 146 27.72 14.85 -8.41
CA THR A 146 26.59 15.05 -9.30
C THR A 146 25.37 14.26 -8.82
N HIS A 147 25.58 13.07 -8.25
CA HIS A 147 24.53 12.22 -7.71
C HIS A 147 24.92 11.85 -6.27
N LEU A 148 24.08 12.21 -5.32
CA LEU A 148 24.26 11.92 -3.91
C LEU A 148 23.02 11.22 -3.37
N HIS A 149 23.09 9.90 -3.23
CA HIS A 149 21.96 9.07 -2.78
C HIS A 149 22.28 8.43 -1.43
N LEU A 150 21.46 8.76 -0.43
CA LEU A 150 21.55 8.25 0.94
C LEU A 150 20.18 7.74 1.42
N SER A 151 19.29 7.39 0.50
CA SER A 151 17.92 7.00 0.80
C SER A 151 17.83 5.66 1.55
N ASN A 152 16.71 5.42 2.23
CA ASN A 152 16.45 4.18 2.98
C ASN A 152 17.54 3.87 4.03
N ASN A 153 17.95 4.87 4.81
CA ASN A 153 18.78 4.69 6.01
C ASN A 153 17.99 5.17 7.24
N TYR A 154 17.02 4.37 7.69
CA TYR A 154 16.00 4.75 8.68
C TYR A 154 16.54 5.23 10.06
N MET A 155 17.85 5.22 10.31
CA MET A 155 18.51 5.75 11.50
C MET A 155 19.35 7.02 11.26
N LEU A 156 19.52 7.46 10.01
CA LEU A 156 20.22 8.70 9.67
C LEU A 156 19.33 9.89 10.02
N GLU A 157 19.82 10.80 10.86
CA GLU A 157 19.02 11.83 11.52
C GLU A 157 19.73 13.20 11.56
N GLY A 158 19.07 14.16 12.19
CA GLY A 158 19.61 15.51 12.38
C GLY A 158 19.39 16.43 11.17
N ARG A 159 19.93 17.65 11.29
CA ARG A 159 19.77 18.70 10.27
C ARG A 159 20.83 18.58 9.18
N LEU A 160 20.45 18.92 7.96
CA LEU A 160 21.42 19.07 6.88
C LEU A 160 22.34 20.28 7.13
N PRO A 161 23.66 20.14 6.95
CA PRO A 161 24.61 21.21 7.17
C PRO A 161 24.54 22.27 6.05
N THR A 162 24.82 23.53 6.39
CA THR A 162 24.85 24.65 5.41
C THR A 162 25.91 24.47 4.32
N SER A 163 26.91 23.63 4.57
CA SER A 163 27.97 23.27 3.61
C SER A 163 27.47 22.60 2.32
N LEU A 164 26.19 22.26 2.22
CA LEU A 164 25.56 21.92 0.93
C LEU A 164 25.71 23.06 -0.10
N GLU A 165 25.95 24.30 0.34
CA GLU A 165 26.23 25.45 -0.52
C GLU A 165 27.46 25.28 -1.44
N TYR A 166 28.34 24.30 -1.17
CA TYR A 166 29.55 24.04 -1.96
C TYR A 166 29.37 22.98 -3.07
N LEU A 167 28.22 22.31 -3.15
CA LEU A 167 27.98 21.19 -4.08
C LEU A 167 27.52 21.66 -5.49
N CYS A 168 28.29 22.53 -6.13
CA CYS A 168 27.84 23.25 -7.33
C CYS A 168 27.56 22.38 -8.57
N LYS A 169 28.01 21.12 -8.59
CA LYS A 169 27.74 20.16 -9.68
C LYS A 169 26.57 19.22 -9.41
N LEU A 170 25.93 19.32 -8.25
CA LEU A 170 24.86 18.42 -7.84
C LEU A 170 23.68 18.50 -8.80
N LYS A 171 23.32 17.35 -9.37
CA LYS A 171 22.18 17.15 -10.26
C LYS A 171 21.06 16.40 -9.57
N GLU A 172 21.40 15.35 -8.84
CA GLU A 172 20.44 14.51 -8.14
C GLU A 172 20.83 14.35 -6.67
N MET A 173 19.85 14.55 -5.81
CA MET A 173 19.98 14.32 -4.38
C MET A 173 18.77 13.54 -3.89
N ASP A 174 19.01 12.33 -3.38
CA ASP A 174 17.98 11.49 -2.76
C ASP A 174 18.35 11.20 -1.32
N LEU A 175 17.57 11.78 -0.41
CA LEU A 175 17.64 11.57 1.03
C LEU A 175 16.33 10.95 1.56
N SER A 176 15.51 10.35 0.71
CA SER A 176 14.22 9.80 1.12
C SER A 176 14.35 8.67 2.15
N HIS A 177 13.32 8.46 2.96
CA HIS A 177 13.26 7.37 3.95
C HIS A 177 14.41 7.43 4.98
N ASN A 178 14.56 8.59 5.62
CA ASN A 178 15.49 8.85 6.71
C ASN A 178 14.76 9.53 7.88
N LYS A 179 15.50 10.04 8.87
CA LYS A 179 14.99 10.86 9.99
C LYS A 179 15.53 12.29 9.93
N ILE A 180 15.80 12.81 8.73
CA ILE A 180 16.34 14.16 8.55
C ILE A 180 15.32 15.20 9.04
N GLU A 181 15.80 16.14 9.85
CA GLU A 181 15.03 17.25 10.41
C GLU A 181 15.53 18.60 9.87
N GLY A 182 14.89 19.69 10.32
CA GLY A 182 15.21 21.06 9.93
C GLY A 182 14.16 21.68 9.01
N GLY A 183 14.37 22.95 8.69
CA GLY A 183 13.48 23.73 7.84
C GLY A 183 13.77 23.53 6.35
N ILE A 184 12.77 23.14 5.55
CA ILE A 184 12.93 23.01 4.09
C ILE A 184 13.42 24.32 3.45
N SER A 185 13.02 25.47 3.99
CA SER A 185 13.50 26.79 3.54
C SER A 185 15.01 26.99 3.70
N GLU A 186 15.61 26.48 4.78
CA GLU A 186 17.05 26.58 5.04
C GLU A 186 17.86 25.69 4.09
N ILE A 187 17.32 24.50 3.81
CA ILE A 187 17.89 23.55 2.85
C ILE A 187 17.87 24.15 1.45
N LEU A 188 16.72 24.66 1.00
CA LEU A 188 16.60 25.33 -0.30
C LEU A 188 17.50 26.56 -0.39
N GLN A 189 17.65 27.33 0.69
CA GLN A 189 18.57 28.46 0.74
C GLN A 189 20.02 28.01 0.53
N SER A 190 20.46 26.95 1.21
CA SER A 190 21.82 26.41 1.08
C SER A 190 22.08 25.89 -0.34
N LEU A 191 21.18 25.08 -0.89
CA LEU A 191 21.29 24.55 -2.25
C LEU A 191 21.26 25.66 -3.31
N SER A 192 20.49 26.73 -3.09
CA SER A 192 20.37 27.84 -4.05
C SER A 192 21.64 28.66 -4.24
N ARG A 193 22.67 28.49 -3.39
CA ARG A 193 23.95 29.18 -3.57
C ARG A 193 24.70 28.73 -4.82
N CYS A 194 24.56 27.48 -5.20
CA CYS A 194 25.39 26.89 -6.24
C CYS A 194 24.66 25.87 -7.14
N CYS A 195 23.51 25.33 -6.70
CA CYS A 195 22.81 24.24 -7.40
C CYS A 195 21.66 24.71 -8.31
N LEU A 196 21.42 26.02 -8.46
CA LEU A 196 20.25 26.55 -9.20
C LEU A 196 20.19 26.12 -10.67
N SER A 197 21.35 26.00 -11.30
CA SER A 197 21.50 25.67 -12.72
C SER A 197 21.91 24.21 -12.96
N SER A 198 22.07 23.40 -11.91
CA SER A 198 22.53 22.01 -12.01
C SER A 198 21.51 21.02 -11.47
N LEU A 199 20.75 21.37 -10.42
CA LEU A 199 19.84 20.45 -9.77
C LEU A 199 18.65 20.10 -10.69
N GLU A 200 18.52 18.81 -10.97
CA GLU A 200 17.52 18.18 -11.85
C GLU A 200 16.53 17.33 -11.02
N SER A 201 16.98 16.69 -9.95
CA SER A 201 16.15 15.87 -9.06
C SER A 201 16.43 16.14 -7.59
N LEU A 202 15.36 16.34 -6.81
CA LEU A 202 15.42 16.47 -5.36
C LEU A 202 14.37 15.61 -4.70
N SER A 203 14.81 14.57 -4.00
CA SER A 203 13.96 13.68 -3.21
C SER A 203 14.35 13.73 -1.73
N MET A 204 13.41 14.12 -0.87
CA MET A 204 13.54 14.07 0.59
C MET A 204 12.26 13.52 1.24
N ALA A 205 11.50 12.68 0.52
CA ALA A 205 10.27 12.09 1.02
C ALA A 205 10.50 11.21 2.26
N ASN A 206 9.47 11.00 3.08
CA ASN A 206 9.55 10.17 4.29
C ASN A 206 10.68 10.62 5.23
N ASN A 207 10.62 11.86 5.70
CA ASN A 207 11.55 12.46 6.66
C ASN A 207 10.79 13.25 7.75
N GLN A 208 11.50 14.06 8.54
CA GLN A 208 10.91 14.92 9.57
C GLN A 208 11.06 16.41 9.24
N LEU A 209 11.18 16.76 7.95
CA LEU A 209 11.36 18.14 7.51
C LEU A 209 10.13 18.99 7.89
N SER A 210 10.38 20.22 8.28
CA SER A 210 9.36 21.19 8.67
C SER A 210 9.58 22.53 8.00
N GLY A 211 8.82 23.56 8.40
CA GLY A 211 8.92 24.90 7.85
C GLY A 211 8.11 25.07 6.56
N HIS A 212 8.44 26.10 5.79
CA HIS A 212 7.66 26.56 4.65
C HIS A 212 8.38 26.40 3.32
N LEU A 213 7.63 26.10 2.25
CA LEU A 213 8.10 26.28 0.88
C LEU A 213 8.12 27.79 0.57
N THR A 214 9.30 28.32 0.22
CA THR A 214 9.50 29.75 -0.07
C THR A 214 9.67 30.01 -1.56
N ASP A 215 9.63 31.29 -1.97
CA ASP A 215 9.81 31.68 -3.37
C ASP A 215 11.18 31.31 -3.97
N GLN A 216 12.13 30.92 -3.12
CA GLN A 216 13.44 30.41 -3.53
C GLN A 216 13.30 29.12 -4.37
N LEU A 217 12.25 28.33 -4.13
CA LEU A 217 11.98 27.10 -4.87
C LEU A 217 11.88 27.37 -6.38
N GLY A 218 11.21 28.44 -6.78
CA GLY A 218 11.06 28.79 -8.20
C GLY A 218 12.34 29.22 -8.92
N GLN A 219 13.52 29.19 -8.28
CA GLN A 219 14.81 29.51 -8.91
C GLN A 219 15.49 28.29 -9.54
N PHE A 220 15.14 27.07 -9.15
CA PHE A 220 15.76 25.82 -9.64
C PHE A 220 15.21 25.41 -11.01
N LYS A 221 15.59 26.12 -12.08
CA LYS A 221 14.95 26.00 -13.42
C LYS A 221 15.07 24.63 -14.08
N ASN A 222 16.08 23.85 -13.72
CA ASN A 222 16.32 22.54 -14.28
C ASN A 222 15.65 21.42 -13.49
N LEU A 223 15.00 21.75 -12.36
CA LEU A 223 14.34 20.76 -11.52
C LEU A 223 13.18 20.10 -12.29
N ALA A 224 13.35 18.81 -12.57
CA ALA A 224 12.39 17.94 -13.24
C ALA A 224 11.62 17.06 -12.24
N TYR A 225 12.28 16.66 -11.15
CA TYR A 225 11.69 15.80 -10.12
C TYR A 225 11.80 16.46 -8.74
N LEU A 226 10.67 16.63 -8.06
CA LEU A 226 10.62 17.11 -6.68
C LEU A 226 9.71 16.21 -5.85
N SER A 227 10.29 15.52 -4.86
CA SER A 227 9.51 14.73 -3.89
C SER A 227 9.84 15.13 -2.47
N LEU A 228 8.85 15.66 -1.76
CA LEU A 228 8.88 16.07 -0.36
C LEU A 228 7.76 15.38 0.45
N ALA A 229 7.18 14.32 -0.11
CA ALA A 229 6.05 13.61 0.48
C ALA A 229 6.35 13.12 1.91
N ARG A 230 5.31 12.97 2.75
CA ARG A 230 5.45 12.38 4.10
C ARG A 230 6.48 13.12 4.96
N ASN A 231 6.24 14.42 5.17
CA ASN A 231 7.02 15.29 6.03
C ASN A 231 6.07 16.13 6.91
N LYS A 232 6.59 17.15 7.60
CA LYS A 232 5.84 18.09 8.45
C LYS A 232 5.87 19.51 7.86
N ILE A 233 5.96 19.64 6.53
CA ILE A 233 6.04 20.94 5.85
C ILE A 233 4.66 21.60 5.90
N PHE A 234 4.62 22.89 6.22
CA PHE A 234 3.37 23.64 6.42
C PHE A 234 3.38 24.99 5.70
N GLY A 235 2.23 25.66 5.69
CA GLY A 235 2.04 26.92 4.96
C GLY A 235 1.68 26.73 3.48
N PRO A 236 1.55 27.82 2.71
CA PRO A 236 1.11 27.76 1.33
C PRO A 236 2.17 27.27 0.36
N ILE A 237 1.72 26.67 -0.74
CA ILE A 237 2.56 26.40 -1.90
C ILE A 237 2.88 27.75 -2.58
N PRO A 238 4.16 28.15 -2.72
CA PRO A 238 4.52 29.46 -3.24
C PRO A 238 4.21 29.60 -4.73
N LEU A 239 3.75 30.78 -5.15
CA LEU A 239 3.43 31.05 -6.56
C LEU A 239 4.63 30.88 -7.49
N SER A 240 5.84 31.04 -6.97
CA SER A 240 7.09 30.80 -7.72
C SER A 240 7.21 29.38 -8.29
N ILE A 241 6.43 28.41 -7.81
CA ILE A 241 6.42 27.03 -8.34
C ILE A 241 6.18 27.01 -9.85
N GLY A 242 5.31 27.87 -10.37
CA GLY A 242 5.03 27.95 -11.81
C GLY A 242 6.23 28.33 -12.68
N LYS A 243 7.31 28.82 -12.06
CA LYS A 243 8.55 29.15 -12.79
C LYS A 243 9.46 27.93 -13.00
N LEU A 244 9.09 26.73 -12.53
CA LEU A 244 9.82 25.47 -12.72
C LEU A 244 9.41 24.80 -14.03
N SER A 245 9.74 25.41 -15.17
CA SER A 245 9.27 24.96 -16.49
C SER A 245 9.68 23.54 -16.88
N SER A 246 10.73 23.00 -16.25
CA SER A 246 11.23 21.63 -16.49
C SER A 246 10.56 20.58 -15.62
N LEU A 247 9.69 20.99 -14.67
CA LEU A 247 9.12 20.07 -13.68
C LEU A 247 8.17 19.07 -14.34
N GLU A 248 8.50 17.79 -14.22
CA GLU A 248 7.74 16.65 -14.74
C GLU A 248 6.99 15.93 -13.62
N LEU A 249 7.57 15.87 -12.42
CA LEU A 249 6.96 15.28 -11.24
C LEU A 249 7.09 16.20 -10.03
N ILE A 250 5.96 16.43 -9.36
CA ILE A 250 5.92 16.99 -8.02
C ILE A 250 5.08 16.11 -7.10
N ASP A 251 5.70 15.68 -6.00
CA ASP A 251 5.03 15.00 -4.91
C ASP A 251 5.28 15.73 -3.59
N VAL A 252 4.25 16.38 -3.07
CA VAL A 252 4.24 17.04 -1.76
C VAL A 252 3.15 16.47 -0.86
N SER A 253 2.71 15.25 -1.16
CA SER A 253 1.62 14.59 -0.42
C SER A 253 1.96 14.29 1.03
N GLU A 254 0.95 14.06 1.86
CA GLU A 254 1.12 13.69 3.28
C GLU A 254 1.99 14.71 4.03
N ASN A 255 1.58 15.98 3.98
CA ASN A 255 2.20 17.12 4.67
C ASN A 255 1.12 17.96 5.38
N GLN A 256 1.48 19.15 5.83
CA GLN A 256 0.58 20.12 6.48
C GLN A 256 0.42 21.39 5.64
N LEU A 257 0.57 21.29 4.31
CA LEU A 257 0.45 22.43 3.40
C LEU A 257 -0.98 22.96 3.42
N ASN A 258 -1.14 24.28 3.46
CA ASN A 258 -2.45 24.94 3.57
C ASN A 258 -2.61 26.06 2.54
N GLY A 259 -3.69 26.84 2.64
CA GLY A 259 -4.01 27.88 1.66
C GLY A 259 -4.58 27.30 0.36
N THR A 260 -4.58 28.10 -0.70
CA THR A 260 -5.25 27.74 -1.96
C THR A 260 -4.34 27.00 -2.92
N PHE A 261 -4.92 26.16 -3.80
CA PHE A 261 -4.21 25.60 -4.95
C PHE A 261 -3.69 26.74 -5.86
N PRO A 262 -2.38 26.87 -6.11
CA PRO A 262 -1.86 28.07 -6.74
C PRO A 262 -2.09 28.08 -8.26
N ILE A 263 -2.63 29.20 -8.76
CA ILE A 263 -2.87 29.41 -10.20
C ILE A 263 -1.63 29.26 -11.08
N SER A 264 -0.44 29.42 -10.49
CA SER A 264 0.82 29.28 -11.21
C SER A 264 1.14 27.84 -11.64
N PHE A 265 0.45 26.82 -11.13
CA PHE A 265 0.52 25.45 -11.67
C PHE A 265 0.21 25.41 -13.17
N ALA A 266 -0.66 26.31 -13.64
CA ALA A 266 -0.98 26.47 -15.05
C ALA A 266 0.21 26.82 -15.95
N GLN A 267 1.40 27.09 -15.39
CA GLN A 267 2.62 27.38 -16.16
C GLN A 267 3.50 26.13 -16.37
N LEU A 268 3.21 25.03 -15.69
CA LEU A 268 4.03 23.82 -15.68
C LEU A 268 3.69 22.88 -16.86
N GLY A 269 4.00 23.33 -18.08
CA GLY A 269 3.65 22.58 -19.30
C GLY A 269 4.34 21.20 -19.45
N SER A 270 5.41 20.97 -18.69
CA SER A 270 6.14 19.68 -18.68
C SER A 270 5.57 18.66 -17.70
N LEU A 271 4.63 19.06 -16.83
CA LEU A 271 4.20 18.27 -15.70
C LEU A 271 3.40 17.03 -16.13
N GLU A 272 3.87 15.87 -15.68
CA GLU A 272 3.27 14.56 -15.93
C GLU A 272 2.57 14.01 -14.69
N THR A 273 3.17 14.21 -13.51
CA THR A 273 2.66 13.74 -12.22
C THR A 273 2.54 14.88 -11.23
N LEU A 274 1.32 15.06 -10.73
CA LEU A 274 0.98 16.04 -9.71
C LEU A 274 0.37 15.32 -8.51
N ASN A 275 1.14 15.20 -7.43
CA ASN A 275 0.68 14.63 -6.17
C ASN A 275 0.79 15.63 -5.02
N PHE A 276 -0.36 15.99 -4.44
CA PHE A 276 -0.44 16.87 -3.27
C PHE A 276 -1.54 16.40 -2.29
N GLY A 277 -1.93 15.12 -2.38
CA GLY A 277 -2.93 14.55 -1.50
C GLY A 277 -2.53 14.59 -0.02
N TYR A 278 -3.50 14.41 0.88
CA TYR A 278 -3.30 14.40 2.33
C TYR A 278 -2.58 15.67 2.83
N ASN A 279 -3.21 16.81 2.56
CA ASN A 279 -2.77 18.13 3.01
C ASN A 279 -3.98 18.91 3.55
N LEU A 280 -3.79 20.19 3.86
CA LEU A 280 -4.81 21.10 4.40
C LEU A 280 -5.18 22.18 3.37
N LEU A 281 -5.01 21.91 2.06
CA LEU A 281 -5.35 22.88 1.01
C LEU A 281 -6.87 23.09 0.97
N GLU A 282 -7.27 24.33 0.72
CA GLU A 282 -8.68 24.72 0.70
C GLU A 282 -8.98 25.73 -0.42
N GLY A 283 -10.27 26.02 -0.60
CA GLY A 283 -10.73 27.02 -1.56
C GLY A 283 -11.19 26.42 -2.89
N VAL A 284 -11.32 27.28 -3.89
CA VAL A 284 -11.92 26.95 -5.18
C VAL A 284 -10.83 26.73 -6.23
N VAL A 285 -10.89 25.58 -6.90
CA VAL A 285 -10.09 25.25 -8.07
C VAL A 285 -10.97 25.44 -9.31
N LEU A 286 -10.39 26.09 -10.31
CA LEU A 286 -11.03 26.39 -11.61
C LEU A 286 -10.21 25.78 -12.74
N GLU A 287 -10.80 25.65 -13.93
CA GLU A 287 -10.12 25.12 -15.12
C GLU A 287 -8.82 25.87 -15.47
N SER A 288 -8.73 27.16 -15.12
CA SER A 288 -7.56 28.00 -15.38
C SER A 288 -6.30 27.49 -14.70
N HIS A 289 -6.43 26.80 -13.56
CA HIS A 289 -5.31 26.21 -12.82
C HIS A 289 -4.61 25.07 -13.57
N PHE A 290 -5.30 24.47 -14.55
CA PHE A 290 -4.78 23.34 -15.33
C PHE A 290 -4.54 23.66 -16.81
N SER A 291 -4.69 24.93 -17.21
CA SER A 291 -4.83 25.33 -18.62
C SER A 291 -3.67 24.94 -19.56
N ASN A 292 -2.44 24.78 -19.04
CA ASN A 292 -1.27 24.39 -19.85
C ASN A 292 -0.72 23.00 -19.55
N LEU A 293 -1.38 22.20 -18.69
CA LEU A 293 -0.84 20.92 -18.22
C LEU A 293 -0.99 19.79 -19.25
N THR A 294 -0.58 19.98 -20.50
CA THR A 294 -0.88 19.07 -21.62
C THR A 294 -0.27 17.67 -21.49
N ARG A 295 0.80 17.51 -20.69
CA ARG A 295 1.46 16.22 -20.41
C ARG A 295 0.93 15.50 -19.17
N LEU A 296 -0.03 16.06 -18.44
CA LEU A 296 -0.48 15.49 -17.17
C LEU A 296 -1.12 14.11 -17.39
N THR A 297 -0.57 13.10 -16.72
CA THR A 297 -1.06 11.72 -16.75
C THR A 297 -1.54 11.24 -15.37
N THR A 298 -1.03 11.82 -14.29
CA THR A 298 -1.35 11.41 -12.92
C THR A 298 -1.73 12.63 -12.09
N LEU A 299 -2.98 12.68 -11.62
CA LEU A 299 -3.48 13.68 -10.69
C LEU A 299 -3.91 13.01 -9.39
N ARG A 300 -3.12 13.19 -8.33
CA ARG A 300 -3.40 12.70 -6.98
C ARG A 300 -3.52 13.87 -6.03
N ALA A 301 -4.73 14.11 -5.56
CA ALA A 301 -5.03 15.27 -4.73
C ALA A 301 -6.01 14.99 -3.59
N SER A 302 -6.37 13.72 -3.40
CA SER A 302 -7.22 13.21 -2.33
C SER A 302 -6.92 13.81 -0.95
N HIS A 303 -7.91 13.86 -0.05
CA HIS A 303 -7.75 14.37 1.31
C HIS A 303 -7.22 15.82 1.36
N ASN A 304 -7.94 16.72 0.69
CA ASN A 304 -7.84 18.17 0.81
C ASN A 304 -9.26 18.77 0.88
N MET A 305 -9.41 20.02 1.33
CA MET A 305 -10.69 20.73 1.43
C MET A 305 -10.98 21.57 0.18
N LEU A 306 -10.66 21.04 -1.00
CA LEU A 306 -10.76 21.76 -2.27
C LEU A 306 -12.13 21.56 -2.92
N ARG A 307 -12.63 22.62 -3.54
CA ARG A 307 -13.87 22.61 -4.33
C ARG A 307 -13.52 22.81 -5.79
N PHE A 308 -13.95 21.90 -6.66
CA PHE A 308 -13.66 22.02 -8.09
C PHE A 308 -14.89 22.48 -8.86
N GLU A 309 -14.83 23.70 -9.38
CA GLU A 309 -15.96 24.36 -10.03
C GLU A 309 -15.60 24.78 -11.47
N PRO A 310 -15.28 23.83 -12.38
CA PRO A 310 -14.94 24.18 -13.75
C PRO A 310 -16.18 24.63 -14.53
N ASN A 311 -15.97 25.43 -15.58
CA ASN A 311 -17.02 25.68 -16.56
C ASN A 311 -17.55 24.34 -17.14
N SER A 312 -18.87 24.19 -17.30
CA SER A 312 -19.51 22.96 -17.80
C SER A 312 -19.08 22.57 -19.23
N SER A 313 -18.61 23.54 -20.01
CA SER A 313 -18.07 23.33 -21.37
C SER A 313 -16.56 23.05 -21.39
N TRP A 314 -15.91 22.96 -20.23
CA TRP A 314 -14.46 22.77 -20.14
C TRP A 314 -14.03 21.42 -20.71
N ILE A 315 -13.00 21.48 -21.55
CA ILE A 315 -12.28 20.33 -22.09
C ILE A 315 -10.87 20.39 -21.48
N PRO A 316 -10.50 19.45 -20.60
CA PRO A 316 -9.17 19.41 -20.01
C PRO A 316 -8.10 19.25 -21.11
N PRO A 317 -6.95 19.95 -21.02
CA PRO A 317 -5.90 19.87 -22.02
C PRO A 317 -5.05 18.59 -21.92
N PHE A 318 -5.39 17.69 -21.00
CA PHE A 318 -4.61 16.50 -20.64
C PHE A 318 -5.41 15.21 -20.75
N GLN A 319 -4.70 14.09 -20.71
CA GLN A 319 -5.24 12.73 -20.73
C GLN A 319 -4.65 11.94 -19.56
N CYS A 320 -5.31 12.02 -18.41
CA CYS A 320 -4.92 11.30 -17.22
C CYS A 320 -5.18 9.80 -17.37
N ARG A 321 -4.21 9.03 -16.87
CA ARG A 321 -4.32 7.62 -16.55
C ARG A 321 -4.87 7.42 -15.15
N ILE A 322 -4.48 8.26 -14.20
CA ILE A 322 -4.87 8.16 -12.78
C ILE A 322 -5.45 9.50 -12.33
N ILE A 323 -6.65 9.46 -11.74
CA ILE A 323 -7.30 10.60 -11.10
C ILE A 323 -7.81 10.16 -9.73
N GLU A 324 -7.26 10.74 -8.67
CA GLU A 324 -7.66 10.50 -7.28
C GLU A 324 -7.97 11.85 -6.60
N LEU A 325 -9.25 12.11 -6.35
CA LEU A 325 -9.77 13.36 -5.79
C LEU A 325 -10.67 13.10 -4.56
N ILE A 326 -10.37 12.07 -3.77
CA ILE A 326 -11.17 11.68 -2.61
C ILE A 326 -11.33 12.87 -1.65
N TYR A 327 -12.51 13.07 -1.07
CA TYR A 327 -12.85 14.18 -0.16
C TYR A 327 -12.85 15.60 -0.79
N TRP A 328 -12.60 15.74 -2.09
CA TRP A 328 -12.86 17.02 -2.77
C TRP A 328 -14.36 17.27 -2.88
N ASN A 329 -14.79 18.53 -2.89
CA ASN A 329 -16.16 18.83 -3.29
C ASN A 329 -16.23 18.94 -4.83
N LEU A 330 -16.73 17.90 -5.48
CA LEU A 330 -16.98 17.86 -6.93
C LEU A 330 -18.47 17.99 -7.26
N GLY A 331 -19.33 17.73 -6.29
CA GLY A 331 -20.78 17.74 -6.45
C GLY A 331 -21.39 19.16 -6.51
N PRO A 332 -22.71 19.24 -6.71
CA PRO A 332 -23.65 18.12 -6.76
C PRO A 332 -23.69 17.39 -8.11
N LYS A 333 -23.20 17.99 -9.19
CA LYS A 333 -23.31 17.44 -10.55
C LYS A 333 -22.23 16.41 -10.86
N PHE A 334 -22.57 15.43 -11.71
CA PHE A 334 -21.56 14.47 -12.17
C PHE A 334 -20.50 15.19 -13.03
N PRO A 335 -19.18 14.98 -12.80
CA PRO A 335 -18.14 15.72 -13.50
C PRO A 335 -18.12 15.43 -15.02
N HIS A 336 -18.70 16.32 -15.82
CA HIS A 336 -18.85 16.13 -17.26
C HIS A 336 -17.51 16.07 -18.02
N TRP A 337 -16.48 16.75 -17.51
CA TRP A 337 -15.15 16.80 -18.13
C TRP A 337 -14.46 15.42 -18.17
N LEU A 338 -14.85 14.47 -17.32
CA LEU A 338 -14.32 13.09 -17.32
C LEU A 338 -14.59 12.38 -18.66
N LYS A 339 -15.65 12.78 -19.38
CA LYS A 339 -15.97 12.27 -20.73
C LYS A 339 -14.82 12.42 -21.72
N PHE A 340 -13.93 13.39 -21.49
CA PHE A 340 -12.79 13.66 -22.37
C PHE A 340 -11.52 12.88 -21.99
N GLN A 341 -11.52 12.11 -20.91
CA GLN A 341 -10.38 11.28 -20.48
C GLN A 341 -10.45 9.90 -21.13
N LYS A 342 -9.64 9.65 -22.16
CA LYS A 342 -9.69 8.41 -22.95
C LYS A 342 -8.75 7.31 -22.45
N ASN A 343 -7.76 7.67 -21.64
CA ASN A 343 -6.71 6.77 -21.16
C ASN A 343 -6.88 6.42 -19.67
N LEU A 344 -8.06 6.67 -19.10
CA LEU A 344 -8.30 6.51 -17.68
C LEU A 344 -8.18 5.03 -17.27
N SER A 345 -7.25 4.74 -16.39
CA SER A 345 -6.99 3.43 -15.80
C SER A 345 -7.60 3.36 -14.41
N GLU A 346 -7.44 4.43 -13.63
CA GLU A 346 -7.88 4.52 -12.25
C GLU A 346 -8.61 5.83 -12.02
N LEU A 347 -9.82 5.73 -11.43
CA LEU A 347 -10.61 6.87 -11.01
C LEU A 347 -11.11 6.64 -9.59
N ASP A 348 -10.70 7.50 -8.68
CA ASP A 348 -11.29 7.62 -7.35
C ASP A 348 -11.83 9.03 -7.12
N ILE A 349 -13.15 9.14 -7.09
CA ILE A 349 -13.89 10.35 -6.71
C ILE A 349 -14.89 10.03 -5.59
N SER A 350 -14.51 9.12 -4.70
CA SER A 350 -15.29 8.79 -3.51
C SER A 350 -15.33 9.94 -2.50
N HIS A 351 -16.41 10.02 -1.72
CA HIS A 351 -16.61 11.09 -0.73
C HIS A 351 -16.60 12.51 -1.33
N THR A 352 -17.08 12.70 -2.57
CA THR A 352 -16.99 13.99 -3.26
C THR A 352 -18.28 14.81 -3.32
N GLY A 353 -19.33 14.33 -2.65
CA GLY A 353 -20.62 15.02 -2.54
C GLY A 353 -21.44 15.04 -3.82
N ILE A 354 -21.12 14.19 -4.79
CA ILE A 354 -21.88 14.09 -6.05
C ILE A 354 -23.27 13.51 -5.74
N SER A 355 -24.32 14.18 -6.20
CA SER A 355 -25.73 13.83 -5.92
C SER A 355 -26.56 13.79 -7.20
N ASP A 356 -25.96 13.34 -8.30
CA ASP A 356 -26.55 13.30 -9.63
C ASP A 356 -26.83 11.86 -10.09
N VAL A 357 -27.44 11.71 -11.26
CA VAL A 357 -27.54 10.40 -11.93
C VAL A 357 -26.22 10.10 -12.65
N MET A 358 -25.71 8.87 -12.51
CA MET A 358 -24.51 8.44 -13.26
C MET A 358 -24.80 8.44 -14.77
N PRO A 359 -24.10 9.24 -15.59
CA PRO A 359 -24.42 9.37 -17.00
C PRO A 359 -24.15 8.09 -17.81
N THR A 360 -25.01 7.77 -18.78
CA THR A 360 -24.90 6.55 -19.59
C THR A 360 -23.62 6.46 -20.42
N TRP A 361 -23.04 7.60 -20.82
CA TRP A 361 -21.74 7.60 -21.51
C TRP A 361 -20.59 7.11 -20.63
N PHE A 362 -20.73 7.23 -19.31
CA PHE A 362 -19.70 6.84 -18.35
C PHE A 362 -19.56 5.32 -18.25
N PHE A 363 -20.66 4.58 -18.40
CA PHE A 363 -20.66 3.10 -18.42
C PHE A 363 -19.73 2.49 -19.49
N ASN A 364 -19.43 3.26 -20.55
CA ASN A 364 -18.59 2.79 -21.65
C ASN A 364 -17.11 3.12 -21.46
N ILE A 365 -16.73 3.93 -20.48
CA ILE A 365 -15.32 4.24 -20.21
C ILE A 365 -14.68 2.97 -19.64
N SER A 366 -13.66 2.48 -20.34
CA SER A 366 -12.89 1.32 -19.91
C SER A 366 -11.88 1.77 -18.86
N THR A 367 -12.02 1.31 -17.62
CA THR A 367 -11.02 1.51 -16.55
C THR A 367 -10.53 0.18 -15.99
N GLU A 368 -9.39 0.20 -15.30
CA GLU A 368 -8.94 -0.92 -14.47
C GLU A 368 -9.62 -0.87 -13.10
N SER A 369 -9.62 0.31 -12.45
CA SER A 369 -10.21 0.54 -11.14
C SER A 369 -11.19 1.72 -11.17
N LEU A 370 -12.32 1.58 -10.48
CA LEU A 370 -13.33 2.62 -10.33
C LEU A 370 -13.84 2.66 -8.88
N ASN A 371 -13.68 3.80 -8.22
CA ASN A 371 -14.25 4.07 -6.90
C ASN A 371 -15.12 5.33 -6.93
N LEU A 372 -16.42 5.14 -6.77
CA LEU A 372 -17.44 6.20 -6.65
C LEU A 372 -18.16 6.14 -5.29
N SER A 373 -17.58 5.42 -4.32
CA SER A 373 -18.23 5.16 -3.04
C SER A 373 -18.50 6.43 -2.23
N SER A 374 -19.44 6.33 -1.27
CA SER A 374 -19.78 7.41 -0.34
C SER A 374 -20.14 8.72 -1.03
N ASN A 375 -21.02 8.63 -2.03
CA ASN A 375 -21.65 9.77 -2.69
C ASN A 375 -23.17 9.67 -2.51
N GLN A 376 -23.92 10.48 -3.24
CA GLN A 376 -25.38 10.47 -3.27
C GLN A 376 -25.87 10.16 -4.71
N LEU A 377 -25.12 9.34 -5.44
CA LEU A 377 -25.43 8.99 -6.84
C LEU A 377 -26.72 8.18 -6.91
N THR A 378 -27.53 8.45 -7.93
CA THR A 378 -28.84 7.81 -8.14
C THR A 378 -28.95 7.19 -9.52
N GLY A 379 -30.05 6.46 -9.75
CA GLY A 379 -30.38 5.83 -11.03
C GLY A 379 -29.94 4.37 -11.11
N GLU A 380 -30.19 3.77 -12.27
CA GLU A 380 -29.84 2.37 -12.54
C GLU A 380 -28.47 2.25 -13.21
N VAL A 381 -27.74 1.18 -12.86
CA VAL A 381 -26.45 0.83 -13.47
C VAL A 381 -26.63 -0.48 -14.22
N SER A 382 -26.73 -0.43 -15.54
CA SER A 382 -26.98 -1.64 -16.34
C SER A 382 -25.70 -2.43 -16.63
N TYR A 383 -24.57 -1.74 -16.78
CA TYR A 383 -23.29 -2.33 -17.15
C TYR A 383 -22.10 -1.50 -16.65
N LEU A 384 -21.01 -2.18 -16.30
CA LEU A 384 -19.75 -1.58 -15.88
C LEU A 384 -18.59 -2.12 -16.73
N ASN A 385 -17.93 -1.22 -17.47
CA ASN A 385 -16.76 -1.53 -18.28
C ASN A 385 -15.46 -1.42 -17.47
N VAL A 386 -15.36 -2.14 -16.35
CA VAL A 386 -14.22 -2.05 -15.42
C VAL A 386 -13.54 -3.40 -15.29
N ARG A 387 -12.21 -3.42 -15.40
CA ARG A 387 -11.47 -4.68 -15.56
C ARG A 387 -11.16 -5.39 -14.25
N ASP A 388 -10.95 -4.65 -13.15
CA ASP A 388 -10.37 -5.22 -11.93
C ASP A 388 -11.22 -4.95 -10.69
N ILE A 389 -11.39 -3.68 -10.30
CA ILE A 389 -12.01 -3.28 -9.03
C ILE A 389 -13.11 -2.25 -9.27
N VAL A 390 -14.28 -2.51 -8.70
CA VAL A 390 -15.39 -1.55 -8.62
C VAL A 390 -15.82 -1.37 -7.18
N ASP A 391 -15.88 -0.11 -6.74
CA ASP A 391 -16.56 0.28 -5.51
C ASP A 391 -17.60 1.39 -5.78
N LEU A 392 -18.87 1.01 -5.68
CA LEU A 392 -20.04 1.91 -5.75
C LEU A 392 -20.78 1.97 -4.40
N SER A 393 -20.16 1.50 -3.33
CA SER A 393 -20.81 1.38 -2.02
C SER A 393 -21.27 2.73 -1.46
N SER A 394 -22.27 2.72 -0.59
CA SER A 394 -22.81 3.92 0.07
C SER A 394 -23.24 5.01 -0.92
N ASN A 395 -24.24 4.67 -1.72
CA ASN A 395 -24.90 5.56 -2.70
C ASN A 395 -26.42 5.32 -2.66
N HIS A 396 -27.14 5.81 -3.66
CA HIS A 396 -28.59 5.63 -3.82
C HIS A 396 -28.93 4.97 -5.17
N PHE A 397 -28.07 4.06 -5.65
CA PHE A 397 -28.34 3.32 -6.89
C PHE A 397 -29.52 2.37 -6.73
N THR A 398 -30.31 2.24 -7.80
CA THR A 398 -31.54 1.42 -7.85
C THR A 398 -31.49 0.42 -9.01
N GLY A 399 -32.51 -0.44 -9.12
CA GLY A 399 -32.64 -1.40 -10.22
C GLY A 399 -31.87 -2.70 -9.97
N PRO A 400 -31.71 -3.56 -10.98
CA PRO A 400 -30.99 -4.83 -10.85
C PRO A 400 -29.48 -4.64 -10.68
N LEU A 401 -28.78 -5.70 -10.27
CA LEU A 401 -27.33 -5.72 -10.24
C LEU A 401 -26.74 -5.50 -11.65
N PRO A 402 -25.64 -4.73 -11.78
CA PRO A 402 -25.04 -4.44 -13.07
C PRO A 402 -24.39 -5.69 -13.68
N ARG A 403 -24.40 -5.76 -15.02
CA ARG A 403 -23.50 -6.65 -15.74
C ARG A 403 -22.07 -6.11 -15.66
N VAL A 404 -21.09 -7.01 -15.59
CA VAL A 404 -19.67 -6.65 -15.44
C VAL A 404 -18.80 -7.39 -16.45
N LEU A 405 -17.57 -6.92 -16.66
CA LEU A 405 -16.57 -7.64 -17.43
C LEU A 405 -16.18 -8.95 -16.75
N SER A 406 -15.89 -9.98 -17.55
CA SER A 406 -15.44 -11.30 -17.06
C SER A 406 -14.11 -11.27 -16.31
N THR A 407 -13.32 -10.21 -16.48
CA THR A 407 -12.03 -10.02 -15.80
C THR A 407 -12.19 -9.44 -14.40
N LEU A 408 -13.37 -8.91 -14.05
CA LEU A 408 -13.58 -8.22 -12.77
C LEU A 408 -13.31 -9.16 -11.60
N ARG A 409 -12.51 -8.67 -10.63
CA ARG A 409 -12.11 -9.45 -9.46
C ARG A 409 -12.77 -8.98 -8.19
N ILE A 410 -13.13 -7.70 -8.09
CA ILE A 410 -13.69 -7.11 -6.86
C ILE A 410 -14.89 -6.24 -7.20
N LEU A 411 -16.01 -6.50 -6.55
CA LEU A 411 -17.25 -5.75 -6.74
C LEU A 411 -17.88 -5.40 -5.38
N PHE A 412 -17.86 -4.11 -5.05
CA PHE A 412 -18.50 -3.56 -3.86
C PHE A 412 -19.68 -2.66 -4.25
N LEU A 413 -20.87 -3.05 -3.83
CA LEU A 413 -22.16 -2.42 -4.11
C LEU A 413 -22.96 -2.19 -2.83
N SER A 414 -22.32 -2.33 -1.66
CA SER A 414 -23.01 -2.30 -0.38
C SER A 414 -23.68 -0.96 -0.08
N ASN A 415 -24.70 -0.95 0.76
CA ASN A 415 -25.42 0.26 1.20
C ASN A 415 -25.96 1.07 0.00
N ASN A 416 -26.84 0.44 -0.77
CA ASN A 416 -27.53 1.01 -1.93
C ASN A 416 -29.00 0.55 -1.92
N SER A 417 -29.71 0.70 -3.04
CA SER A 417 -31.08 0.20 -3.23
C SER A 417 -31.19 -0.73 -4.45
N PHE A 418 -30.13 -1.49 -4.75
CA PHE A 418 -30.19 -2.54 -5.77
C PHE A 418 -31.22 -3.61 -5.39
N SER A 419 -31.92 -4.15 -6.38
CA SER A 419 -33.06 -5.06 -6.21
C SER A 419 -33.03 -6.19 -7.24
N GLY A 420 -33.99 -7.11 -7.20
CA GLY A 420 -34.03 -8.25 -8.12
C GLY A 420 -33.16 -9.43 -7.67
N SER A 421 -32.91 -10.36 -8.59
CA SER A 421 -32.24 -11.64 -8.30
C SER A 421 -30.73 -11.56 -8.53
N LEU A 422 -29.97 -12.33 -7.74
CA LEU A 422 -28.53 -12.53 -7.90
C LEU A 422 -28.14 -13.37 -9.13
N SER A 423 -29.10 -14.09 -9.74
CA SER A 423 -28.84 -15.16 -10.71
C SER A 423 -28.05 -14.72 -11.94
N GLU A 424 -28.32 -13.52 -12.46
CA GLU A 424 -27.66 -13.02 -13.67
C GLU A 424 -26.16 -12.77 -13.47
N LEU A 425 -25.78 -12.27 -12.28
CA LEU A 425 -24.40 -12.01 -11.94
C LEU A 425 -23.65 -13.31 -11.61
N ILE A 426 -24.22 -14.12 -10.71
CA ILE A 426 -23.52 -15.31 -10.19
C ILE A 426 -23.46 -16.42 -11.22
N CYS A 427 -24.53 -16.68 -11.98
CA CYS A 427 -24.55 -17.79 -12.93
C CYS A 427 -23.93 -17.45 -14.29
N ASN A 428 -23.18 -16.35 -14.40
CA ASN A 428 -22.43 -16.03 -15.59
C ASN A 428 -21.13 -16.86 -15.63
N PRO A 429 -21.02 -17.89 -16.50
CA PRO A 429 -19.87 -18.79 -16.51
C PRO A 429 -18.58 -18.14 -17.04
N SER A 430 -18.67 -16.94 -17.60
CA SER A 430 -17.50 -16.22 -18.10
C SER A 430 -16.74 -15.50 -17.00
N LEU A 431 -17.41 -15.18 -15.89
CA LEU A 431 -16.84 -14.44 -14.77
C LEU A 431 -16.24 -15.43 -13.78
N THR A 432 -14.97 -15.81 -13.93
CA THR A 432 -14.34 -16.87 -13.13
C THR A 432 -13.33 -16.35 -12.10
N GLY A 433 -12.88 -15.10 -12.25
CA GLY A 433 -11.81 -14.51 -11.45
C GLY A 433 -12.25 -13.73 -10.20
N MET A 434 -13.50 -13.90 -9.74
CA MET A 434 -14.04 -13.12 -8.62
C MET A 434 -13.32 -13.48 -7.31
N LEU A 435 -12.74 -12.47 -6.66
CA LEU A 435 -12.06 -12.58 -5.36
C LEU A 435 -12.96 -12.10 -4.21
N ALA A 436 -13.72 -11.03 -4.44
CA ALA A 436 -14.52 -10.39 -3.41
C ALA A 436 -15.83 -9.81 -3.96
N LEU A 437 -16.93 -10.16 -3.31
CA LEU A 437 -18.26 -9.62 -3.59
C LEU A 437 -18.88 -9.09 -2.30
N ASP A 438 -19.18 -7.78 -2.27
CA ASP A 438 -19.92 -7.15 -1.19
C ASP A 438 -21.17 -6.46 -1.74
N ILE A 439 -22.35 -6.97 -1.40
CA ILE A 439 -23.65 -6.40 -1.76
C ILE A 439 -24.53 -6.25 -0.50
N GLU A 440 -23.90 -6.06 0.65
CA GLU A 440 -24.62 -5.88 1.91
C GLU A 440 -25.57 -4.67 1.86
N ARG A 441 -26.70 -4.69 2.59
CA ARG A 441 -27.61 -3.54 2.72
C ARG A 441 -28.15 -3.06 1.38
N ASN A 442 -28.91 -3.94 0.73
CA ASN A 442 -29.62 -3.67 -0.51
C ASN A 442 -31.06 -4.25 -0.41
N LEU A 443 -31.80 -4.26 -1.51
CA LEU A 443 -33.19 -4.73 -1.62
C LEU A 443 -33.28 -6.01 -2.47
N LEU A 444 -32.22 -6.84 -2.48
CA LEU A 444 -32.17 -8.06 -3.29
C LEU A 444 -33.17 -9.10 -2.80
N ILE A 445 -33.77 -9.83 -3.74
CA ILE A 445 -34.84 -10.81 -3.48
C ILE A 445 -34.56 -12.15 -4.16
N GLY A 446 -35.35 -13.16 -3.79
CA GLY A 446 -35.29 -14.50 -4.36
C GLY A 446 -34.28 -15.39 -3.65
N GLU A 447 -33.98 -16.53 -4.24
CA GLU A 447 -33.04 -17.50 -3.68
C GLU A 447 -31.59 -17.19 -4.07
N ILE A 448 -30.64 -17.63 -3.24
CA ILE A 448 -29.22 -17.68 -3.64
C ILE A 448 -29.07 -18.80 -4.68
N PRO A 449 -28.64 -18.50 -5.92
CA PRO A 449 -28.60 -19.48 -7.00
C PRO A 449 -27.51 -20.53 -6.80
N ASP A 450 -27.73 -21.75 -7.30
CA ASP A 450 -26.81 -22.89 -7.15
C ASP A 450 -25.80 -22.98 -8.31
N CYS A 451 -24.93 -21.98 -8.43
CA CYS A 451 -23.98 -21.87 -9.55
C CYS A 451 -22.65 -21.20 -9.16
N TRP A 452 -22.16 -21.42 -7.94
CA TRP A 452 -20.96 -20.74 -7.41
C TRP A 452 -19.62 -21.40 -7.76
N ASN A 453 -19.63 -22.67 -8.16
CA ASN A 453 -18.42 -23.50 -8.31
C ASN A 453 -17.37 -22.95 -9.28
N HIS A 454 -17.71 -22.00 -10.15
CA HIS A 454 -16.78 -21.38 -11.11
C HIS A 454 -16.02 -20.18 -10.54
N TRP A 455 -16.42 -19.64 -9.38
CA TRP A 455 -15.66 -18.64 -8.61
C TRP A 455 -14.70 -19.34 -7.64
N GLU A 456 -13.74 -20.08 -8.21
CA GLU A 456 -12.85 -20.96 -7.45
C GLU A 456 -12.03 -20.22 -6.38
N ILE A 457 -11.72 -18.95 -6.61
CA ILE A 457 -10.86 -18.13 -5.76
C ILE A 457 -11.63 -17.10 -4.91
N LEU A 458 -12.96 -17.20 -4.82
CA LEU A 458 -13.77 -16.28 -4.00
C LEU A 458 -13.42 -16.43 -2.53
N GLY A 459 -12.87 -15.37 -1.94
CA GLY A 459 -12.49 -15.34 -0.53
C GLY A 459 -13.40 -14.50 0.35
N TYR A 460 -14.07 -13.49 -0.21
CA TYR A 460 -14.94 -12.58 0.53
C TYR A 460 -16.34 -12.57 -0.08
N LEU A 461 -17.34 -12.99 0.68
CA LEU A 461 -18.74 -12.90 0.28
C LEU A 461 -19.61 -12.29 1.38
N ASN A 462 -20.13 -11.10 1.10
CA ASN A 462 -21.07 -10.41 1.98
C ASN A 462 -22.39 -10.12 1.25
N LEU A 463 -23.45 -10.82 1.66
CA LEU A 463 -24.82 -10.69 1.17
C LEU A 463 -25.79 -10.27 2.29
N GLY A 464 -25.25 -9.81 3.43
CA GLY A 464 -26.06 -9.48 4.60
C GLY A 464 -27.05 -8.33 4.35
N ASN A 465 -28.06 -8.22 5.21
CA ASN A 465 -29.04 -7.14 5.19
C ASN A 465 -29.74 -6.98 3.81
N ASN A 466 -30.38 -8.04 3.34
CA ASN A 466 -31.16 -8.08 2.10
C ASN A 466 -32.51 -8.82 2.34
N ASN A 467 -33.29 -9.05 1.28
CA ASN A 467 -34.54 -9.81 1.33
C ASN A 467 -34.39 -11.20 0.67
N LEU A 468 -33.22 -11.84 0.81
CA LEU A 468 -32.96 -13.16 0.23
C LEU A 468 -33.74 -14.25 0.98
N THR A 469 -34.11 -15.31 0.26
CA THR A 469 -34.93 -16.42 0.73
C THR A 469 -34.32 -17.77 0.34
N GLY A 470 -34.98 -18.86 0.70
CA GLY A 470 -34.55 -20.20 0.31
C GLY A 470 -33.43 -20.76 1.20
N LYS A 471 -32.80 -21.83 0.74
CA LYS A 471 -31.71 -22.53 1.43
C LYS A 471 -30.36 -22.05 0.93
N ILE A 472 -29.30 -22.29 1.72
CA ILE A 472 -27.93 -22.15 1.21
C ILE A 472 -27.70 -23.23 0.14
N PRO A 473 -27.33 -22.88 -1.10
CA PRO A 473 -27.11 -23.85 -2.16
C PRO A 473 -25.82 -24.66 -1.93
N PRO A 474 -25.77 -25.94 -2.34
CA PRO A 474 -24.58 -26.77 -2.15
C PRO A 474 -23.31 -26.21 -2.81
N SER A 475 -23.44 -25.53 -3.96
CA SER A 475 -22.29 -24.93 -4.66
C SER A 475 -21.58 -23.82 -3.89
N LEU A 476 -22.20 -23.24 -2.85
CA LEU A 476 -21.56 -22.19 -2.04
C LEU A 476 -20.47 -22.73 -1.09
N GLY A 477 -20.30 -24.05 -0.99
CA GLY A 477 -19.20 -24.69 -0.27
C GLY A 477 -17.86 -24.60 -0.99
N LEU A 478 -17.33 -23.37 -1.13
CA LEU A 478 -16.09 -23.06 -1.85
C LEU A 478 -14.85 -23.23 -0.97
N GLU A 479 -13.73 -23.70 -1.53
CA GLU A 479 -12.50 -24.01 -0.79
C GLU A 479 -11.81 -22.76 -0.20
N PHE A 480 -11.77 -21.67 -0.97
CA PHE A 480 -11.01 -20.45 -0.64
C PHE A 480 -11.81 -19.40 0.15
N LEU A 481 -13.03 -19.72 0.60
CA LEU A 481 -13.89 -18.76 1.28
C LEU A 481 -13.38 -18.46 2.70
N PHE A 482 -13.05 -17.19 2.97
CA PHE A 482 -12.57 -16.70 4.27
C PHE A 482 -13.64 -15.94 5.04
N MET A 483 -14.56 -15.27 4.35
CA MET A 483 -15.73 -14.61 4.95
C MET A 483 -17.00 -15.03 4.23
N LEU A 484 -17.99 -15.49 5.00
CA LEU A 484 -19.37 -15.62 4.56
C LEU A 484 -20.30 -14.87 5.52
N ASN A 485 -20.96 -13.83 5.00
CA ASN A 485 -21.99 -13.08 5.72
C ASN A 485 -23.34 -13.15 4.98
N LEU A 486 -24.33 -13.78 5.61
CA LEU A 486 -25.72 -13.90 5.16
C LEU A 486 -26.71 -13.27 6.15
N ARG A 487 -26.20 -12.47 7.10
CA ARG A 487 -26.98 -11.87 8.18
C ARG A 487 -28.26 -11.18 7.70
N ASN A 488 -29.32 -11.21 8.50
CA ASN A 488 -30.52 -10.41 8.30
C ASN A 488 -31.10 -10.55 6.88
N ASN A 489 -31.57 -11.76 6.62
CA ASN A 489 -32.30 -12.16 5.42
C ASN A 489 -33.52 -13.00 5.86
N SER A 490 -34.21 -13.64 4.93
CA SER A 490 -35.33 -14.57 5.18
C SER A 490 -34.98 -16.00 4.76
N MET A 491 -33.71 -16.41 4.93
CA MET A 491 -33.22 -17.73 4.57
C MET A 491 -33.61 -18.79 5.59
N PHE A 492 -33.79 -20.05 5.16
CA PHE A 492 -34.27 -21.13 6.02
C PHE A 492 -33.65 -22.49 5.68
N GLY A 493 -33.95 -23.50 6.51
CA GLY A 493 -33.49 -24.88 6.34
C GLY A 493 -32.19 -25.17 7.06
N GLU A 494 -31.72 -26.42 6.92
CA GLU A 494 -30.47 -26.89 7.54
C GLU A 494 -29.23 -26.41 6.77
N LEU A 495 -28.11 -26.26 7.48
CA LEU A 495 -26.83 -25.94 6.86
C LEU A 495 -26.33 -27.11 5.98
N PRO A 496 -26.08 -26.90 4.68
CA PRO A 496 -25.66 -27.97 3.79
C PRO A 496 -24.26 -28.47 4.13
N SER A 497 -24.06 -29.79 4.07
CA SER A 497 -22.78 -30.42 4.41
C SER A 497 -21.60 -29.99 3.53
N THR A 498 -21.85 -29.42 2.35
CA THR A 498 -20.81 -28.92 1.44
C THR A 498 -20.11 -27.66 1.97
N LEU A 499 -20.74 -26.86 2.85
CA LEU A 499 -20.09 -25.69 3.46
C LEU A 499 -18.83 -26.05 4.24
N ARG A 500 -18.71 -27.31 4.70
CA ARG A 500 -17.50 -27.80 5.38
C ARG A 500 -16.24 -27.78 4.49
N ASN A 501 -16.40 -27.61 3.18
CA ASN A 501 -15.29 -27.47 2.24
C ASN A 501 -14.58 -26.11 2.38
N SER A 502 -15.25 -25.09 2.94
CA SER A 502 -14.69 -23.77 3.21
C SER A 502 -13.81 -23.76 4.46
N SER A 503 -12.79 -24.62 4.52
CA SER A 503 -11.92 -24.79 5.70
C SER A 503 -11.13 -23.53 6.05
N GLY A 504 -11.00 -22.59 5.11
CA GLY A 504 -10.36 -21.29 5.32
C GLY A 504 -11.18 -20.28 6.14
N LEU A 505 -12.46 -20.54 6.43
CA LEU A 505 -13.36 -19.55 7.05
C LEU A 505 -12.80 -18.93 8.34
N ILE A 506 -12.82 -17.61 8.38
CA ILE A 506 -12.43 -16.74 9.49
C ILE A 506 -13.67 -16.06 10.09
N ILE A 507 -14.64 -15.67 9.25
CA ILE A 507 -15.91 -15.09 9.70
C ILE A 507 -17.06 -15.85 9.05
N LEU A 508 -17.96 -16.35 9.90
CA LEU A 508 -19.25 -16.91 9.50
C LEU A 508 -20.37 -16.20 10.27
N ASP A 509 -21.13 -15.36 9.56
CA ASP A 509 -22.30 -14.68 10.10
C ASP A 509 -23.56 -15.12 9.36
N LEU A 510 -24.40 -15.89 10.04
CA LEU A 510 -25.70 -16.39 9.56
C LEU A 510 -26.85 -15.83 10.40
N SER A 511 -26.59 -14.79 11.21
CA SER A 511 -27.54 -14.29 12.18
C SER A 511 -28.81 -13.71 11.56
N GLU A 512 -29.89 -13.61 12.33
CA GLU A 512 -31.14 -12.97 11.93
C GLU A 512 -31.74 -13.60 10.66
N ASN A 513 -31.98 -14.92 10.73
CA ASN A 513 -32.56 -15.70 9.65
C ASN A 513 -33.54 -16.75 10.24
N HIS A 514 -33.92 -17.75 9.45
CA HIS A 514 -34.79 -18.85 9.86
C HIS A 514 -34.11 -20.22 9.67
N PHE A 515 -32.77 -20.29 9.79
CA PHE A 515 -32.04 -21.56 9.69
C PHE A 515 -32.42 -22.49 10.84
N SER A 516 -32.53 -23.78 10.56
CA SER A 516 -33.04 -24.77 11.50
C SER A 516 -32.18 -26.02 11.58
N GLY A 517 -32.52 -26.94 12.48
CA GLY A 517 -31.77 -28.16 12.76
C GLY A 517 -30.65 -27.92 13.77
N ASN A 518 -29.84 -28.95 14.01
CA ASN A 518 -28.75 -28.88 14.99
C ASN A 518 -27.59 -28.03 14.46
N VAL A 519 -26.92 -27.30 15.35
CA VAL A 519 -25.60 -26.71 15.06
C VAL A 519 -24.63 -27.84 14.66
N PRO A 520 -24.07 -27.88 13.44
CA PRO A 520 -23.29 -29.04 13.00
C PRO A 520 -21.91 -29.12 13.66
N ALA A 521 -21.52 -30.33 14.07
CA ALA A 521 -20.21 -30.57 14.69
C ALA A 521 -19.02 -30.29 13.74
N TRP A 522 -19.25 -30.32 12.42
CA TRP A 522 -18.20 -30.02 11.45
C TRP A 522 -17.76 -28.55 11.45
N ILE A 523 -18.53 -27.62 12.04
CA ILE A 523 -18.08 -26.23 12.23
C ILE A 523 -16.79 -26.21 13.05
N GLY A 524 -16.80 -26.92 14.18
CA GLY A 524 -15.62 -27.02 15.04
C GLY A 524 -14.50 -27.90 14.49
N ASP A 525 -14.84 -28.88 13.64
CA ASP A 525 -13.87 -29.81 13.05
C ASP A 525 -13.15 -29.24 11.81
N LYS A 526 -13.82 -28.39 11.02
CA LYS A 526 -13.32 -27.95 9.70
C LYS A 526 -12.94 -26.47 9.62
N PHE A 527 -13.53 -25.59 10.41
CA PHE A 527 -13.24 -24.15 10.36
C PHE A 527 -12.19 -23.76 11.40
N SER A 528 -11.01 -24.37 11.32
CA SER A 528 -9.96 -24.19 12.34
C SER A 528 -9.52 -22.74 12.51
N ASN A 529 -9.69 -21.89 11.50
CA ASN A 529 -9.29 -20.48 11.48
C ASN A 529 -10.39 -19.51 11.94
N LEU A 530 -11.55 -20.03 12.37
CA LEU A 530 -12.72 -19.21 12.66
C LEU A 530 -12.46 -18.27 13.84
N VAL A 531 -12.70 -16.98 13.63
CA VAL A 531 -12.57 -15.90 14.62
C VAL A 531 -13.94 -15.42 15.07
N VAL A 532 -14.91 -15.33 14.16
CA VAL A 532 -16.28 -14.91 14.44
C VAL A 532 -17.26 -15.98 13.97
N LEU A 533 -18.08 -16.47 14.89
CA LEU A 533 -19.24 -17.33 14.60
C LEU A 533 -20.50 -16.68 15.16
N SER A 534 -21.39 -16.25 14.28
CA SER A 534 -22.69 -15.68 14.65
C SER A 534 -23.83 -16.48 14.02
N LEU A 535 -24.60 -17.17 14.86
CA LEU A 535 -25.82 -17.92 14.50
C LEU A 535 -27.06 -17.34 15.19
N ARG A 536 -26.93 -16.15 15.77
CA ARG A 536 -27.97 -15.48 16.56
C ARG A 536 -29.31 -15.37 15.82
N SER A 537 -30.42 -15.39 16.55
CA SER A 537 -31.77 -15.09 16.01
C SER A 537 -32.10 -16.00 14.83
N ASN A 538 -32.12 -17.31 15.10
CA ASN A 538 -32.46 -18.37 14.15
C ASN A 538 -33.34 -19.43 14.85
N ASN A 539 -33.56 -20.55 14.18
CA ASN A 539 -34.37 -21.68 14.66
C ASN A 539 -33.49 -22.91 14.94
N PHE A 540 -32.19 -22.73 15.26
CA PHE A 540 -31.30 -23.85 15.58
C PHE A 540 -31.72 -24.54 16.87
N ASP A 541 -31.70 -25.87 16.88
CA ASP A 541 -32.05 -26.70 18.03
C ASP A 541 -30.93 -27.70 18.39
N GLY A 542 -31.26 -28.74 19.15
CA GLY A 542 -30.29 -29.72 19.59
C GLY A 542 -29.37 -29.21 20.70
N HIS A 543 -28.10 -29.60 20.67
CA HIS A 543 -27.11 -29.26 21.68
C HIS A 543 -25.92 -28.54 21.05
N ILE A 544 -25.20 -27.72 21.82
CA ILE A 544 -23.92 -27.14 21.40
C ILE A 544 -22.90 -28.28 21.19
N PRO A 545 -22.34 -28.48 19.98
CA PRO A 545 -21.38 -29.55 19.74
C PRO A 545 -20.08 -29.32 20.52
N HIS A 546 -19.57 -30.39 21.17
CA HIS A 546 -18.27 -30.34 21.86
C HIS A 546 -17.11 -29.91 20.94
N LYS A 547 -17.25 -30.14 19.63
CA LYS A 547 -16.28 -29.74 18.61
C LYS A 547 -16.06 -28.24 18.52
N ILE A 548 -17.00 -27.40 18.96
CA ILE A 548 -16.77 -25.94 19.02
C ILE A 548 -15.57 -25.60 19.92
N CYS A 549 -15.29 -26.42 20.93
CA CYS A 549 -14.11 -26.25 21.80
C CYS A 549 -12.76 -26.42 21.08
N ASP A 550 -12.75 -26.98 19.87
CA ASP A 550 -11.52 -27.18 19.07
C ASP A 550 -11.12 -25.89 18.32
N LEU A 551 -11.97 -24.86 18.30
CA LEU A 551 -11.75 -23.59 17.59
C LEU A 551 -10.80 -22.65 18.35
N GLN A 552 -9.49 -22.86 18.20
CA GLN A 552 -8.47 -22.13 18.95
C GLN A 552 -8.43 -20.62 18.69
N TYR A 553 -8.82 -20.18 17.50
CA TYR A 553 -8.82 -18.77 17.08
C TYR A 553 -10.15 -18.04 17.33
N LEU A 554 -11.18 -18.74 17.83
CA LEU A 554 -12.50 -18.15 18.03
C LEU A 554 -12.43 -17.05 19.09
N GLN A 555 -12.99 -15.89 18.77
CA GLN A 555 -13.03 -14.72 19.65
C GLN A 555 -14.46 -14.28 19.93
N ASN A 556 -15.37 -14.48 18.97
CA ASN A 556 -16.76 -14.09 19.09
C ASN A 556 -17.65 -15.30 18.77
N LEU A 557 -18.39 -15.76 19.78
CA LEU A 557 -19.37 -16.84 19.68
C LEU A 557 -20.75 -16.33 20.06
N ASP A 558 -21.62 -16.12 19.07
CA ASP A 558 -22.99 -15.66 19.29
C ASP A 558 -23.99 -16.72 18.81
N LEU A 559 -24.61 -17.40 19.78
CA LEU A 559 -25.65 -18.40 19.57
C LEU A 559 -27.01 -17.93 20.11
N ALA A 560 -27.13 -16.65 20.47
CA ALA A 560 -28.29 -16.15 21.19
C ALA A 560 -29.59 -16.25 20.37
N HIS A 561 -30.74 -16.22 21.02
CA HIS A 561 -32.05 -16.21 20.34
C HIS A 561 -32.25 -17.41 19.39
N ASN A 562 -32.18 -18.62 19.94
CA ASN A 562 -32.38 -19.87 19.22
C ASN A 562 -33.19 -20.86 20.09
N ASN A 563 -33.32 -22.11 19.62
CA ASN A 563 -33.96 -23.23 20.33
C ASN A 563 -32.92 -24.24 20.87
N ILE A 564 -31.65 -23.85 21.02
CA ILE A 564 -30.56 -24.75 21.44
C ILE A 564 -30.79 -25.18 22.89
N SER A 565 -30.62 -26.46 23.16
CA SER A 565 -30.93 -27.13 24.41
C SER A 565 -29.74 -27.92 24.97
N GLY A 566 -29.95 -28.56 26.13
CA GLY A 566 -28.90 -29.32 26.81
C GLY A 566 -27.92 -28.47 27.60
N VAL A 567 -26.74 -29.04 27.90
CA VAL A 567 -25.76 -28.41 28.80
C VAL A 567 -24.70 -27.62 28.03
N ILE A 568 -24.15 -26.58 28.66
CA ILE A 568 -23.00 -25.86 28.12
C ILE A 568 -21.76 -26.76 28.17
N PRO A 569 -20.98 -26.91 27.08
CA PRO A 569 -19.78 -27.76 27.07
C PRO A 569 -18.74 -27.33 28.10
N LYS A 570 -18.25 -28.29 28.90
CA LYS A 570 -17.21 -28.04 29.92
C LYS A 570 -15.83 -27.75 29.33
N CYS A 571 -15.64 -27.94 28.03
CA CYS A 571 -14.36 -27.73 27.33
C CYS A 571 -14.16 -26.29 26.83
N PHE A 572 -15.02 -25.34 27.20
CA PHE A 572 -14.91 -23.95 26.73
C PHE A 572 -13.60 -23.27 27.13
N ASN A 573 -12.94 -23.72 28.19
CA ASN A 573 -11.58 -23.30 28.53
C ASN A 573 -10.51 -23.61 27.45
N ASN A 574 -10.82 -24.45 26.45
CA ASN A 574 -9.92 -24.73 25.33
C ASN A 574 -9.91 -23.62 24.27
N LEU A 575 -10.87 -22.68 24.30
CA LEU A 575 -10.96 -21.54 23.38
C LEU A 575 -9.84 -20.52 23.67
N SER A 576 -8.64 -20.83 23.20
CA SER A 576 -7.40 -20.16 23.58
C SER A 576 -7.39 -18.66 23.24
N ALA A 577 -7.94 -18.27 22.10
CA ALA A 577 -8.04 -16.87 21.70
C ALA A 577 -9.02 -16.05 22.56
N MET A 578 -10.02 -16.67 23.18
CA MET A 578 -10.88 -16.02 24.18
C MET A 578 -10.15 -15.87 25.52
N ALA A 579 -9.40 -16.89 25.95
CA ALA A 579 -8.65 -16.88 27.22
C ALA A 579 -7.43 -15.94 27.24
N THR A 580 -6.99 -15.46 26.06
CA THR A 580 -5.78 -14.65 25.93
C THR A 580 -6.00 -13.22 26.41
N LYS A 581 -5.37 -12.84 27.52
CA LYS A 581 -5.51 -11.50 28.13
C LYS A 581 -4.79 -10.38 27.39
N ASN A 582 -3.62 -10.66 26.80
CA ASN A 582 -2.78 -9.67 26.14
C ASN A 582 -2.84 -9.87 24.62
N LYS A 583 -3.86 -9.30 23.98
CA LYS A 583 -3.93 -9.27 22.52
C LYS A 583 -3.19 -8.04 21.99
N THR A 584 -2.24 -8.27 21.08
CA THR A 584 -1.46 -7.21 20.44
C THR A 584 -1.87 -6.99 18.98
N ASN A 585 -2.60 -7.93 18.38
CA ASN A 585 -3.10 -7.81 17.02
C ASN A 585 -4.55 -7.31 17.04
N ASN A 586 -4.78 -6.13 16.46
CA ASN A 586 -6.08 -5.47 16.52
C ASN A 586 -6.99 -5.82 15.34
N GLU A 587 -6.41 -6.36 14.26
CA GLU A 587 -7.09 -6.55 13.00
C GLU A 587 -7.26 -8.03 12.68
N VAL A 588 -8.35 -8.33 11.97
CA VAL A 588 -8.60 -9.62 11.34
C VAL A 588 -8.58 -9.37 9.85
N PHE A 589 -7.74 -10.08 9.10
CA PHE A 589 -7.55 -9.82 7.67
C PHE A 589 -7.66 -11.10 6.84
N ALA A 590 -8.01 -10.94 5.57
CA ALA A 590 -7.98 -12.01 4.58
C ALA A 590 -6.56 -12.22 4.05
N PRO A 591 -6.09 -13.48 3.91
CA PRO A 591 -4.88 -13.78 3.14
C PRO A 591 -5.23 -13.82 1.64
N LEU A 592 -5.69 -12.70 1.07
CA LEU A 592 -6.01 -12.61 -0.36
C LEU A 592 -4.74 -12.39 -1.21
N VAL A 593 -4.74 -12.89 -2.45
CA VAL A 593 -3.59 -12.93 -3.39
C VAL A 593 -3.21 -11.54 -3.96
N ILE A 594 -3.68 -10.45 -3.35
CA ILE A 594 -3.44 -9.08 -3.80
C ILE A 594 -2.66 -8.31 -2.73
N ASN A 595 -1.76 -7.42 -3.15
CA ASN A 595 -0.85 -6.62 -2.31
C ASN A 595 -1.55 -5.61 -1.36
N PHE A 596 -2.84 -5.77 -1.11
CA PHE A 596 -3.61 -5.00 -0.14
C PHE A 596 -4.35 -5.99 0.79
N PRO A 597 -3.95 -6.11 2.07
CA PRO A 597 -4.69 -6.92 3.02
C PRO A 597 -6.10 -6.33 3.20
N PHE A 598 -7.13 -7.14 2.99
CA PHE A 598 -8.51 -6.75 3.31
C PHE A 598 -8.75 -6.96 4.80
N THR A 599 -8.83 -5.86 5.55
CA THR A 599 -9.29 -5.89 6.94
C THR A 599 -10.78 -6.24 6.95
N PHE A 600 -11.14 -7.35 7.59
CA PHE A 600 -12.52 -7.75 7.74
C PHE A 600 -13.25 -6.85 8.72
N LYS A 601 -14.54 -6.65 8.44
CA LYS A 601 -15.49 -6.01 9.33
C LYS A 601 -16.50 -7.04 9.82
N ALA A 602 -16.92 -6.93 11.06
CA ALA A 602 -18.00 -7.73 11.63
C ALA A 602 -18.92 -6.85 12.46
N LEU A 603 -20.22 -7.04 12.27
CA LEU A 603 -21.25 -6.42 13.06
C LEU A 603 -21.51 -7.32 14.27
N LEU A 604 -21.15 -6.88 15.48
CA LEU A 604 -21.26 -7.68 16.69
C LEU A 604 -22.34 -7.11 17.60
N VAL A 605 -23.09 -8.00 18.26
CA VAL A 605 -24.08 -7.56 19.27
C VAL A 605 -23.53 -7.78 20.67
N LEU A 606 -23.11 -6.69 21.31
CA LEU A 606 -22.54 -6.70 22.64
C LEU A 606 -23.48 -5.97 23.60
N LYS A 607 -23.91 -6.66 24.66
CA LYS A 607 -24.79 -6.08 25.71
C LYS A 607 -26.07 -5.45 25.14
N GLY A 608 -26.63 -6.05 24.08
CA GLY A 608 -27.86 -5.57 23.43
C GLY A 608 -27.66 -4.37 22.50
N ARG A 609 -26.42 -3.95 22.25
CA ARG A 609 -26.08 -2.93 21.24
C ARG A 609 -25.37 -3.59 20.08
N GLU A 610 -25.75 -3.19 18.87
CA GLU A 610 -25.09 -3.59 17.64
C GLU A 610 -24.06 -2.54 17.23
N ASP A 611 -22.82 -2.98 17.03
CA ASP A 611 -21.71 -2.12 16.60
C ASP A 611 -20.86 -2.83 15.55
N GLU A 612 -20.42 -2.09 14.53
CA GLU A 612 -19.50 -2.59 13.51
C GLU A 612 -18.05 -2.45 13.99
N TYR A 613 -17.30 -3.54 13.93
CA TYR A 613 -15.89 -3.60 14.30
C TYR A 613 -15.05 -3.95 13.06
N GLY A 614 -14.07 -3.10 12.74
CA GLY A 614 -13.07 -3.32 11.69
C GLY A 614 -11.66 -3.37 12.26
N SER A 615 -11.01 -2.21 12.38
CA SER A 615 -9.62 -2.07 12.86
C SER A 615 -9.36 -2.52 14.30
N THR A 616 -10.42 -2.82 15.05
CA THR A 616 -10.37 -3.30 16.43
C THR A 616 -10.96 -4.70 16.61
N LEU A 617 -11.43 -5.34 15.53
CA LEU A 617 -12.14 -6.63 15.59
C LEU A 617 -11.29 -7.71 16.27
N GLY A 618 -9.98 -7.73 16.05
CA GLY A 618 -9.04 -8.69 16.66
C GLY A 618 -8.88 -8.55 18.17
N LEU A 619 -9.37 -7.44 18.76
CA LEU A 619 -9.38 -7.22 20.21
C LEU A 619 -10.68 -7.66 20.88
N VAL A 620 -11.76 -7.77 20.11
CA VAL A 620 -13.10 -7.97 20.68
C VAL A 620 -13.32 -9.44 20.99
N ILE A 621 -13.70 -9.71 22.24
CA ILE A 621 -14.07 -11.04 22.72
C ILE A 621 -15.50 -11.00 23.21
N SER A 622 -16.31 -11.94 22.74
CA SER A 622 -17.68 -12.08 23.21
C SER A 622 -18.18 -13.52 23.14
N MET A 623 -19.01 -13.88 24.12
CA MET A 623 -19.76 -15.12 24.12
C MET A 623 -21.19 -14.81 24.54
N ASP A 624 -22.15 -15.04 23.65
CA ASP A 624 -23.57 -14.86 23.93
C ASP A 624 -24.34 -16.15 23.63
N LEU A 625 -24.90 -16.75 24.68
CA LEU A 625 -25.70 -17.97 24.64
C LEU A 625 -27.14 -17.71 25.10
N SER A 626 -27.52 -16.45 25.26
CA SER A 626 -28.79 -16.05 25.87
C SER A 626 -30.00 -16.44 25.01
N VAL A 627 -31.18 -16.45 25.62
CA VAL A 627 -32.45 -16.71 24.91
C VAL A 627 -32.40 -18.02 24.10
N ASN A 628 -32.12 -19.11 24.83
CA ASN A 628 -32.09 -20.49 24.36
C ASN A 628 -32.80 -21.40 25.38
N SER A 629 -32.84 -22.70 25.11
CA SER A 629 -33.38 -23.74 25.99
C SER A 629 -32.28 -24.50 26.77
N LEU A 630 -31.15 -23.85 27.05
CA LEU A 630 -30.02 -24.44 27.78
C LEU A 630 -30.41 -24.78 29.22
N THR A 631 -29.86 -25.89 29.73
CA THR A 631 -30.14 -26.45 31.06
C THR A 631 -28.85 -26.91 31.75
N GLY A 632 -28.95 -27.32 33.01
CA GLY A 632 -27.79 -27.78 33.79
C GLY A 632 -27.01 -26.65 34.47
N GLU A 633 -25.80 -26.98 34.91
CA GLU A 633 -24.93 -26.05 35.63
C GLU A 633 -24.12 -25.17 34.65
N ILE A 634 -23.73 -23.98 35.10
CA ILE A 634 -22.70 -23.17 34.41
C ILE A 634 -21.34 -23.83 34.66
N PRO A 635 -20.63 -24.32 33.62
CA PRO A 635 -19.31 -24.92 33.79
C PRO A 635 -18.33 -23.95 34.44
N LYS A 636 -17.64 -24.39 35.49
CA LYS A 636 -16.59 -23.58 36.15
C LYS A 636 -15.44 -23.24 35.19
N GLU A 637 -15.26 -24.06 34.17
CA GLU A 637 -14.27 -23.91 33.11
C GLU A 637 -14.49 -22.62 32.29
N ILE A 638 -15.69 -22.05 32.27
CA ILE A 638 -15.94 -20.73 31.64
C ILE A 638 -15.19 -19.62 32.39
N GLY A 639 -14.96 -19.76 33.69
CA GLY A 639 -14.26 -18.74 34.49
C GLY A 639 -12.77 -18.59 34.17
N SER A 640 -12.19 -19.46 33.34
CA SER A 640 -10.81 -19.33 32.84
C SER A 640 -10.70 -18.61 31.49
N LEU A 641 -11.82 -18.24 30.88
CA LEU A 641 -11.85 -17.42 29.67
C LEU A 641 -11.59 -15.93 29.97
#